data_AF-A0A956PGD3-F1
#
_entry.id   AF-A0A956PGD3-F1
#
_cell.length_a   1.000
_cell.length_b   1.000
_cell.length_c   1.000
_cell.angle_alpha   90.00
_cell.angle_beta   90.00
_cell.angle_gamma   90.00
#
_symmetry.space_group_name_H-M   'P 1'
#
loop_
_entity.id
_entity.type
_entity.pdbx_description
1 polymer ?
#
loop_
_entity_poly.entity_id
_entity_poly.type
_entity_poly.pdbx_seq_one_letter_code
_entity_poly.pdbx_strand_id
1 'polypeptide(L)'
;MTEKSTTRRSIPRPWVVACFELPGYGGAAGMAHRLTEALNRVHPTVCLNLIEKRHSDYYLYRFGEHAFNPLGLPYHDTCKLEGSHADQREQVRACLDSWQPLLVLAVGYVAGRLLVEGGHPFFYLAWGCREIGFRLESGRFRGGSDLSSLEKAGPGRETEVVERADYVICNSTLLLGAFSHLWPDWKGKIHPVALSLQSLVEEDLKPFRTLSKPFHSRDIDVLFSASNWDRSIKNFSLVKHLLKLLAPLKVRVLGEGSHPNAEGLVTDRHEYFSLVGRSKAVVCPSLFDAAPGVLFEARSMGCNVVASSGCGNAFPEEIVEDRPRSYLEAIHRAILEPPSGNTALEDGEDIVATLPEIIQVFQQVDPHGLLKQPSEIRRPPEPEFQVDISMPARNEEHHIQQALRSLLAQAGVSLRIFVVDDASTDRTVERVLELKDPRIRLIQNSVRMGIGWCHNRVMDESSAPFVCHVDADDWVLPGAVHRLVSTLQSCTQAGMAHCWYLTVDERGECTREEFERQHSDFSVQNDPLNYERLLRKKCVINHLRTYRREALEIAGSFRENLEIGEDWDMALRLLARGFQIRQVRRFLYCYRLHTGNHSEKGALRLRSFLPGRSKLGWRWPRALGRAAIKKRVSRLGETMTRNAAPRLSVLLSRALSAFYSRCRSRFAGIELKFGKRSSASARLGYHLGIFPILSETFVRREIQALRETGLELFISARSSSSDYPSDPNTFYLEPLKVSQILTAFLSVFARRPFTTASALCYCWSQGRGNVRSDLRDLALATLVARWALSQRLTHLHAPWGNEAAFHAMVAASIAGVAFSFQIRAYELHRNGGVHVLNSLLSQSPLVITNCHYNREALKSRVKGKLTLVREGLPLQTFQRAAREGSVIFSLGRLVPQKGLRYLLQAAALLQEQGHSFDLIIGGGREDRWASCYLELHQLRRKLGLEDRVQFLGPISQDRARALMHSSDIFVLPCVVAPDGARDITPNTLMEAMACGLPVVSTRITAIPEVVQDGGILVPPGCSDALAGALEQLLTDPKLAENLGRRAREIASECFDIDRTASELRQSILEDEQIK
;
A
#
# COMPACT_ATOMS: atom_id res chain seq x y z
N MET A 1 -63.45 -2.40 -14.74
CA MET A 1 -62.90 -1.27 -15.50
C MET A 1 -61.39 -1.37 -15.39
N THR A 2 -60.69 -2.27 -16.10
CA THR A 2 -60.18 -2.13 -17.48
C THR A 2 -59.60 -0.75 -17.76
N GLU A 3 -58.54 -0.37 -17.08
CA GLU A 3 -57.65 0.71 -17.52
C GLU A 3 -56.21 0.19 -17.64
N LYS A 4 -55.91 -0.16 -18.89
CA LYS A 4 -54.60 -0.23 -19.55
C LYS A 4 -53.51 -0.98 -18.78
N SER A 5 -53.52 -2.31 -18.94
CA SER A 5 -52.25 -2.99 -19.15
C SER A 5 -51.58 -2.28 -20.33
N THR A 6 -50.57 -1.47 -20.05
CA THR A 6 -49.62 -1.03 -21.07
C THR A 6 -49.13 -2.29 -21.72
N THR A 7 -49.63 -2.52 -22.93
CA THR A 7 -49.60 -3.80 -23.61
C THR A 7 -48.15 -4.28 -23.67
N ARG A 8 -47.86 -5.49 -23.15
CA ARG A 8 -46.54 -6.15 -23.23
C ARG A 8 -45.92 -6.06 -24.63
N ARG A 9 -46.75 -5.89 -25.67
CA ARG A 9 -46.40 -5.72 -27.09
C ARG A 9 -45.93 -4.32 -27.52
N SER A 10 -46.01 -3.29 -26.67
CA SER A 10 -45.66 -1.91 -27.03
C SER A 10 -44.22 -1.51 -26.68
N ILE A 11 -43.53 -2.31 -25.86
CA ILE A 11 -42.16 -2.05 -25.42
C ILE A 11 -41.22 -2.97 -26.21
N PRO A 12 -40.44 -2.46 -27.17
CA PRO A 12 -39.48 -3.28 -27.89
C PRO A 12 -38.35 -3.74 -26.95
N ARG A 13 -38.33 -5.05 -26.65
CA ARG A 13 -37.27 -5.82 -25.96
C ARG A 13 -36.68 -5.17 -24.69
N PRO A 14 -37.41 -5.15 -23.55
CA PRO A 14 -36.95 -4.54 -22.31
C PRO A 14 -35.78 -5.31 -21.66
N TRP A 15 -35.12 -4.68 -20.69
CA TRP A 15 -34.32 -5.40 -19.71
C TRP A 15 -35.23 -6.00 -18.63
N VAL A 16 -34.86 -7.12 -18.02
CA VAL A 16 -35.61 -7.73 -16.91
C VAL A 16 -34.71 -7.89 -15.71
N VAL A 17 -35.12 -7.36 -14.56
CA VAL A 17 -34.49 -7.64 -13.27
C VAL A 17 -35.39 -8.61 -12.51
N ALA A 18 -34.88 -9.81 -12.23
CA ALA A 18 -35.60 -10.89 -11.59
C ALA A 18 -35.07 -11.14 -10.18
N CYS A 19 -35.98 -11.17 -9.20
CA CYS A 19 -35.65 -11.47 -7.81
C CYS A 19 -36.65 -12.46 -7.21
N PHE A 20 -36.16 -13.37 -6.38
CA PHE A 20 -36.97 -14.31 -5.62
C PHE A 20 -37.17 -13.74 -4.23
N GLU A 21 -38.32 -13.08 -4.02
CA GLU A 21 -38.89 -12.49 -2.78
C GLU A 21 -39.75 -11.26 -3.15
N LEU A 22 -40.61 -10.83 -2.21
CA LEU A 22 -41.44 -9.63 -2.39
C LEU A 22 -40.66 -8.33 -2.17
N PRO A 23 -41.03 -7.25 -2.88
CA PRO A 23 -40.48 -5.93 -2.62
C PRO A 23 -40.83 -5.37 -1.25
N GLY A 24 -39.83 -4.70 -0.66
CA GLY A 24 -39.97 -3.96 0.60
C GLY A 24 -39.53 -4.71 1.86
N TYR A 25 -39.28 -6.02 1.82
CA TYR A 25 -38.89 -6.78 3.02
C TYR A 25 -37.46 -7.30 2.94
N GLY A 26 -36.50 -6.38 3.11
CA GLY A 26 -35.09 -6.66 3.37
C GLY A 26 -34.23 -7.10 2.17
N GLY A 27 -32.96 -6.70 2.20
CA GLY A 27 -31.88 -7.26 1.39
C GLY A 27 -32.06 -7.19 -0.13
N ALA A 28 -32.28 -8.35 -0.76
CA ALA A 28 -32.19 -8.51 -2.21
C ALA A 28 -33.38 -7.93 -3.00
N ALA A 29 -34.61 -8.01 -2.46
CA ALA A 29 -35.81 -7.62 -3.18
C ALA A 29 -36.01 -6.09 -3.25
N GLY A 30 -35.76 -5.37 -2.15
CA GLY A 30 -35.77 -3.89 -2.16
C GLY A 30 -34.71 -3.32 -3.12
N MET A 31 -33.56 -3.97 -3.18
CA MET A 31 -32.46 -3.62 -4.07
C MET A 31 -32.80 -3.87 -5.55
N ALA A 32 -33.39 -5.01 -5.91
CA ALA A 32 -33.81 -5.33 -7.27
C ALA A 32 -34.78 -4.27 -7.84
N HIS A 33 -35.68 -3.77 -7.00
CA HIS A 33 -36.65 -2.73 -7.36
C HIS A 33 -36.00 -1.38 -7.63
N ARG A 34 -35.09 -0.94 -6.76
CA ARG A 34 -34.34 0.33 -6.93
C ARG A 34 -33.39 0.28 -8.13
N LEU A 35 -32.75 -0.87 -8.34
CA LEU A 35 -31.96 -1.08 -9.54
C LEU A 35 -32.83 -1.00 -10.80
N THR A 36 -34.03 -1.60 -10.77
CA THR A 36 -34.99 -1.49 -11.89
C THR A 36 -35.42 -0.04 -12.15
N GLU A 37 -35.70 0.74 -11.10
CA GLU A 37 -36.01 2.16 -11.21
C GLU A 37 -34.86 2.96 -11.86
N ALA A 38 -33.62 2.68 -11.45
CA ALA A 38 -32.43 3.34 -11.98
C ALA A 38 -32.19 2.99 -13.45
N LEU A 39 -32.28 1.71 -13.82
CA LEU A 39 -32.09 1.25 -15.20
C LEU A 39 -33.19 1.73 -16.14
N ASN A 40 -34.43 1.89 -15.64
CA ASN A 40 -35.55 2.46 -16.40
C ASN A 40 -35.29 3.88 -16.92
N ARG A 41 -34.37 4.64 -16.31
CA ARG A 41 -33.98 5.97 -16.79
C ARG A 41 -33.19 5.93 -18.10
N VAL A 42 -32.67 4.76 -18.45
CA VAL A 42 -31.75 4.56 -19.57
C VAL A 42 -32.32 3.61 -20.61
N HIS A 43 -32.96 2.53 -20.15
CA HIS A 43 -33.60 1.54 -21.02
C HIS A 43 -34.87 1.02 -20.35
N PRO A 44 -35.99 0.83 -21.08
CA PRO A 44 -37.17 0.19 -20.53
C PRO A 44 -36.80 -1.12 -19.81
N THR A 45 -37.08 -1.18 -18.52
CA THR A 45 -36.68 -2.26 -17.62
C THR A 45 -37.88 -2.74 -16.80
N VAL A 46 -38.15 -4.03 -16.86
CA VAL A 46 -39.25 -4.70 -16.15
C VAL A 46 -38.72 -5.31 -14.87
N CYS A 47 -39.42 -5.05 -13.76
CA CYS A 47 -39.16 -5.77 -12.52
C CYS A 47 -40.03 -7.03 -12.46
N LEU A 48 -39.40 -8.20 -12.39
CA LEU A 48 -40.08 -9.50 -12.35
C LEU A 48 -39.91 -10.16 -10.96
N ASN A 49 -40.97 -10.16 -10.17
CA ASN A 49 -40.95 -10.85 -8.87
C ASN A 49 -41.23 -12.35 -9.06
N LEU A 50 -40.41 -13.21 -8.45
CA LEU A 50 -40.60 -14.66 -8.42
C LEU A 50 -41.08 -15.08 -7.03
N ILE A 51 -42.33 -15.54 -6.91
CA ILE A 51 -42.98 -15.76 -5.61
C ILE A 51 -43.76 -17.07 -5.61
N GLU A 52 -43.56 -17.92 -4.60
CA GLU A 52 -44.39 -19.12 -4.42
C GLU A 52 -45.87 -18.75 -4.21
N LYS A 53 -46.80 -19.44 -4.89
CA LYS A 53 -48.24 -19.11 -4.84
C LYS A 53 -48.81 -19.08 -3.43
N ARG A 54 -48.41 -20.02 -2.57
CA ARG A 54 -48.82 -20.05 -1.16
C ARG A 54 -48.46 -18.76 -0.41
N HIS A 55 -47.34 -18.14 -0.78
CA HIS A 55 -46.94 -16.85 -0.22
C HIS A 55 -47.66 -15.72 -0.94
N SER A 56 -47.82 -15.77 -2.27
CA SER A 56 -48.59 -14.79 -3.05
C SER A 56 -50.00 -14.56 -2.51
N ASP A 57 -50.72 -15.62 -2.16
CA ASP A 57 -52.11 -15.51 -1.65
C ASP A 57 -52.13 -14.92 -0.24
N TYR A 58 -51.18 -15.34 0.62
CA TYR A 58 -50.94 -14.73 1.93
C TYR A 58 -50.63 -13.23 1.81
N TYR A 59 -49.84 -12.83 0.83
CA TYR A 59 -49.43 -11.44 0.64
C TYR A 59 -50.52 -10.57 0.05
N LEU A 60 -51.32 -11.08 -0.89
CA LEU A 60 -52.51 -10.38 -1.38
C LEU A 60 -53.53 -10.16 -0.25
N TYR A 61 -53.73 -11.17 0.59
CA TYR A 61 -54.58 -11.07 1.78
C TYR A 61 -54.05 -10.02 2.77
N ARG A 62 -52.73 -9.96 2.98
CA ARG A 62 -52.11 -9.09 3.99
C ARG A 62 -51.89 -7.65 3.53
N PHE A 63 -51.60 -7.42 2.25
CA PHE A 63 -51.09 -6.15 1.72
C PHE A 63 -51.89 -5.58 0.53
N GLY A 64 -52.95 -6.26 0.09
CA GLY A 64 -53.82 -5.81 -1.01
C GLY A 64 -53.13 -5.80 -2.38
N GLU A 65 -53.74 -5.12 -3.35
CA GLU A 65 -53.26 -5.11 -4.75
C GLU A 65 -51.86 -4.47 -4.93
N HIS A 66 -51.43 -3.62 -3.98
CA HIS A 66 -50.12 -2.97 -4.01
C HIS A 66 -48.96 -3.86 -3.51
N ALA A 67 -49.25 -5.06 -3.00
CA ALA A 67 -48.25 -5.98 -2.45
C ALA A 67 -47.06 -6.23 -3.37
N PHE A 68 -47.33 -6.31 -4.68
CA PHE A 68 -46.31 -6.70 -5.66
C PHE A 68 -45.55 -5.53 -6.28
N ASN A 69 -46.08 -4.31 -6.21
CA ASN A 69 -45.43 -3.11 -6.77
C ASN A 69 -45.53 -1.91 -5.81
N PRO A 70 -44.88 -1.98 -4.64
CA PRO A 70 -44.99 -0.95 -3.61
C PRO A 70 -44.29 0.36 -3.98
N LEU A 71 -43.38 0.35 -4.96
CA LEU A 71 -42.73 1.57 -5.49
C LEU A 71 -43.45 2.18 -6.69
N GLY A 72 -44.55 1.58 -7.16
CA GLY A 72 -45.30 2.09 -8.32
C GLY A 72 -44.48 2.10 -9.61
N LEU A 73 -43.59 1.11 -9.80
CA LEU A 73 -42.75 1.01 -10.98
C LEU A 73 -43.62 0.95 -12.25
N PRO A 74 -43.24 1.67 -13.33
CA PRO A 74 -44.03 1.77 -14.55
C PRO A 74 -44.15 0.42 -15.29
N TYR A 75 -43.15 -0.45 -15.14
CA TYR A 75 -43.12 -1.79 -15.74
C TYR A 75 -42.79 -2.84 -14.68
N HIS A 76 -43.81 -3.62 -14.34
CA HIS A 76 -43.77 -4.59 -13.26
C HIS A 76 -44.56 -5.84 -13.63
N ASP A 77 -44.07 -7.00 -13.19
CA ASP A 77 -44.77 -8.27 -13.32
C ASP A 77 -44.46 -9.20 -12.15
N THR A 78 -45.30 -10.21 -11.93
CA THR A 78 -45.10 -11.20 -10.87
C THR A 78 -45.40 -12.59 -11.39
N CYS A 79 -44.37 -13.44 -11.36
CA CYS A 79 -44.46 -14.86 -11.67
C CYS A 79 -44.81 -15.62 -10.39
N LYS A 80 -46.03 -16.16 -10.34
CA LYS A 80 -46.50 -17.01 -9.24
C LYS A 80 -46.02 -18.44 -9.47
N LEU A 81 -45.20 -18.93 -8.57
CA LEU A 81 -44.50 -20.21 -8.65
C LEU A 81 -45.30 -21.31 -7.94
N GLU A 82 -45.68 -22.34 -8.69
CA GLU A 82 -46.45 -23.49 -8.21
C GLU A 82 -45.86 -24.81 -8.68
N GLY A 83 -46.12 -25.87 -7.91
CA GLY A 83 -45.70 -27.22 -8.26
C GLY A 83 -44.24 -27.49 -7.94
N SER A 84 -43.67 -28.46 -8.66
CA SER A 84 -42.28 -28.87 -8.54
C SER A 84 -41.32 -27.80 -9.06
N HIS A 85 -40.03 -27.93 -8.77
CA HIS A 85 -39.02 -27.00 -9.30
C HIS A 85 -38.99 -26.94 -10.84
N ALA A 86 -39.37 -28.02 -11.54
CA ALA A 86 -39.47 -28.01 -13.00
C ALA A 86 -40.64 -27.14 -13.47
N ASP A 87 -41.81 -27.27 -12.82
CA ASP A 87 -43.00 -26.47 -13.11
C ASP A 87 -42.73 -24.98 -12.89
N GLN A 88 -42.06 -24.65 -11.79
CA GLN A 88 -41.65 -23.29 -11.46
C GLN A 88 -40.72 -22.69 -12.52
N ARG A 89 -39.76 -23.48 -13.03
CA ARG A 89 -38.83 -23.03 -14.09
C ARG A 89 -39.58 -22.74 -15.39
N GLU A 90 -40.53 -23.59 -15.78
CA GLU A 90 -41.36 -23.38 -16.97
C GLU A 90 -42.22 -22.12 -16.83
N GLN A 91 -42.78 -21.87 -15.65
CA GLN A 91 -43.54 -20.64 -15.35
C GLN A 91 -42.66 -19.38 -15.46
N VAL A 92 -41.41 -19.42 -14.98
CA VAL A 92 -40.45 -18.32 -15.14
C VAL A 92 -40.09 -18.09 -16.60
N ARG A 93 -39.79 -19.17 -17.35
CA ARG A 93 -39.51 -19.11 -18.79
C ARG A 93 -40.68 -18.48 -19.55
N ALA A 94 -41.91 -18.96 -19.33
CA ALA A 94 -43.10 -18.42 -19.99
C ALA A 94 -43.31 -16.92 -19.68
N CYS A 95 -43.02 -16.48 -18.45
CA CYS A 95 -43.04 -15.06 -18.11
C CYS A 95 -41.99 -14.28 -18.91
N LEU A 96 -40.73 -14.72 -18.93
CA LEU A 96 -39.66 -14.05 -19.68
C LEU A 96 -39.94 -14.01 -21.19
N ASP A 97 -40.37 -15.13 -21.78
CA ASP A 97 -40.69 -15.23 -23.21
C ASP A 97 -41.79 -14.23 -23.61
N SER A 98 -42.73 -13.95 -22.70
CA SER A 98 -43.78 -12.96 -22.93
C SER A 98 -43.28 -11.51 -22.96
N TRP A 99 -42.13 -11.24 -22.35
CA TRP A 99 -41.46 -9.93 -22.36
C TRP A 99 -40.40 -9.81 -23.45
N GLN A 100 -39.91 -10.93 -23.99
CA GLN A 100 -38.81 -10.98 -24.98
C GLN A 100 -37.62 -10.10 -24.58
N PRO A 101 -37.03 -10.30 -23.39
CA PRO A 101 -36.02 -9.41 -22.88
C PRO A 101 -34.78 -9.34 -23.77
N LEU A 102 -34.16 -8.16 -23.82
CA LEU A 102 -32.82 -8.00 -24.38
C LEU A 102 -31.76 -8.53 -23.40
N LEU A 103 -32.02 -8.41 -22.10
CA LEU A 103 -31.11 -8.73 -21.01
C LEU A 103 -31.89 -9.20 -19.78
N VAL A 104 -31.38 -10.22 -19.06
CA VAL A 104 -31.92 -10.65 -17.77
C VAL A 104 -30.87 -10.50 -16.66
N LEU A 105 -31.24 -9.89 -15.54
CA LEU A 105 -30.41 -9.77 -14.35
C LEU A 105 -31.05 -10.56 -13.19
N ALA A 106 -30.36 -11.59 -12.72
CA ALA A 106 -30.75 -12.43 -11.60
C ALA A 106 -30.15 -11.92 -10.29
N VAL A 107 -31.00 -11.52 -9.34
CA VAL A 107 -30.56 -11.03 -8.03
C VAL A 107 -30.71 -12.13 -6.98
N GLY A 108 -29.58 -12.64 -6.48
CA GLY A 108 -29.53 -13.68 -5.45
C GLY A 108 -29.64 -15.11 -6.00
N TYR A 109 -29.14 -16.07 -5.22
CA TYR A 109 -28.95 -17.47 -5.65
C TYR A 109 -30.24 -18.14 -6.15
N VAL A 110 -31.37 -17.98 -5.45
CA VAL A 110 -32.62 -18.68 -5.79
C VAL A 110 -33.17 -18.20 -7.14
N ALA A 111 -33.13 -16.89 -7.39
CA ALA A 111 -33.50 -16.31 -8.68
C ALA A 111 -32.58 -16.83 -9.79
N GLY A 112 -31.25 -16.79 -9.57
CA GLY A 112 -30.27 -17.33 -10.52
C GLY A 112 -30.57 -18.78 -10.90
N ARG A 113 -30.81 -19.65 -9.92
CA ARG A 113 -31.09 -21.07 -10.15
C ARG A 113 -32.40 -21.35 -10.89
N LEU A 114 -33.42 -20.52 -10.72
CA LEU A 114 -34.67 -20.64 -11.49
C LEU A 114 -34.48 -20.18 -12.95
N LEU A 115 -33.51 -19.30 -13.20
CA LEU A 115 -33.21 -18.73 -14.52
C LEU A 115 -32.23 -19.58 -15.35
N VAL A 116 -31.34 -20.33 -14.71
CA VAL A 116 -30.31 -21.20 -15.33
C VAL A 116 -30.87 -22.10 -16.46
N GLU A 117 -32.10 -22.59 -16.34
CA GLU A 117 -32.71 -23.49 -17.34
C GLU A 117 -33.73 -22.80 -18.25
N GLY A 118 -33.95 -21.49 -18.08
CA GLY A 118 -34.89 -20.68 -18.85
C GLY A 118 -34.43 -20.37 -20.28
N GLY A 119 -33.15 -20.56 -20.59
CA GLY A 119 -32.60 -20.43 -21.95
C GLY A 119 -32.32 -18.99 -22.41
N HIS A 120 -32.49 -18.01 -21.54
CA HIS A 120 -32.13 -16.61 -21.79
C HIS A 120 -30.74 -16.31 -21.22
N PRO A 121 -29.89 -15.54 -21.92
CA PRO A 121 -28.65 -15.03 -21.36
C PRO A 121 -28.96 -14.19 -20.11
N PHE A 122 -28.21 -14.41 -19.03
CA PHE A 122 -28.44 -13.70 -17.78
C PHE A 122 -27.15 -13.36 -17.02
N PHE A 123 -27.21 -12.22 -16.36
CA PHE A 123 -26.19 -11.73 -15.44
C PHE A 123 -26.58 -12.17 -14.04
N TYR A 124 -25.63 -12.70 -13.28
CA TYR A 124 -25.85 -13.13 -11.91
C TYR A 124 -25.24 -12.13 -10.93
N LEU A 125 -26.09 -11.46 -10.16
CA LEU A 125 -25.67 -10.62 -9.05
C LEU A 125 -25.62 -11.49 -7.78
N ALA A 126 -24.41 -11.90 -7.39
CA ALA A 126 -24.17 -12.80 -6.27
C ALA A 126 -24.40 -12.09 -4.93
N TRP A 127 -24.99 -12.80 -3.96
CA TRP A 127 -25.34 -12.26 -2.65
C TRP A 127 -25.02 -13.27 -1.54
N GLY A 128 -23.78 -13.21 -1.03
CA GLY A 128 -23.31 -13.92 0.18
C GLY A 128 -23.15 -15.45 0.11
N CYS A 129 -21.92 -15.96 0.27
CA CYS A 129 -21.72 -17.42 0.36
C CYS A 129 -21.66 -17.94 1.80
N ARG A 130 -22.52 -18.93 2.09
CA ARG A 130 -22.64 -19.65 3.37
C ARG A 130 -21.43 -20.54 3.72
N GLU A 131 -20.59 -20.88 2.75
CA GLU A 131 -19.55 -21.93 2.86
C GLU A 131 -18.12 -21.37 3.01
N ILE A 132 -17.87 -20.17 2.49
CA ILE A 132 -16.52 -19.63 2.26
C ILE A 132 -15.87 -19.19 3.57
N GLY A 133 -16.64 -18.53 4.45
CA GLY A 133 -16.10 -18.03 5.71
C GLY A 133 -15.85 -19.13 6.76
N PHE A 134 -16.66 -20.20 6.80
CA PHE A 134 -16.55 -21.25 7.84
C PHE A 134 -15.18 -21.93 7.89
N ARG A 135 -14.46 -21.98 6.76
CA ARG A 135 -13.15 -22.64 6.70
C ARG A 135 -11.97 -21.68 6.79
N LEU A 136 -12.17 -20.38 6.47
CA LEU A 136 -11.15 -19.33 6.66
C LEU A 136 -10.86 -19.08 8.15
N GLU A 137 -11.86 -19.12 9.03
CA GLU A 137 -11.70 -18.77 10.45
C GLU A 137 -11.19 -19.91 11.35
N SER A 138 -11.15 -21.16 10.87
CA SER A 138 -10.67 -22.30 11.68
C SER A 138 -9.15 -22.35 11.88
N GLY A 139 -8.39 -21.47 11.22
CA GLY A 139 -6.94 -21.29 11.43
C GLY A 139 -6.07 -22.51 11.07
N ARG A 140 -6.61 -23.49 10.35
CA ARG A 140 -5.93 -24.74 9.99
C ARG A 140 -5.68 -24.91 8.49
N PHE A 141 -5.47 -23.82 7.75
CA PHE A 141 -5.08 -23.95 6.34
C PHE A 141 -3.56 -24.18 6.23
N ARG A 142 -3.14 -25.42 5.95
CA ARG A 142 -1.72 -25.81 5.80
C ARG A 142 -1.44 -26.43 4.42
N GLY A 143 -1.87 -25.76 3.35
CA GLY A 143 -1.49 -26.11 1.99
C GLY A 143 -2.02 -27.45 1.46
N GLY A 144 -1.43 -27.92 0.37
CA GLY A 144 -2.02 -28.80 -0.65
C GLY A 144 -2.59 -30.17 -0.24
N SER A 145 -2.35 -30.67 0.97
CA SER A 145 -2.94 -31.93 1.43
C SER A 145 -4.41 -31.81 1.88
N ASP A 146 -4.90 -30.59 2.13
CA ASP A 146 -6.30 -30.35 2.51
C ASP A 146 -7.24 -30.27 1.29
N LEU A 147 -6.69 -30.11 0.08
CA LEU A 147 -7.43 -30.10 -1.20
C LEU A 147 -8.14 -31.43 -1.50
N SER A 148 -7.58 -32.58 -1.12
CA SER A 148 -8.26 -33.88 -1.30
C SER A 148 -9.46 -34.09 -0.38
N SER A 149 -9.63 -33.25 0.65
CA SER A 149 -10.80 -33.25 1.53
C SER A 149 -11.85 -32.19 1.12
N LEU A 150 -11.48 -31.25 0.26
CA LEU A 150 -12.36 -30.24 -0.35
C LEU A 150 -13.33 -30.88 -1.36
N GLU A 151 -12.92 -31.91 -2.10
CA GLU A 151 -13.77 -32.61 -3.09
C GLU A 151 -14.97 -33.37 -2.48
N LYS A 152 -14.90 -33.75 -1.20
CA LYS A 152 -15.91 -34.66 -0.58
C LYS A 152 -17.07 -33.96 0.13
N ALA A 153 -17.05 -32.64 0.32
CA ALA A 153 -18.06 -31.91 1.12
C ALA A 153 -18.95 -30.94 0.32
N GLY A 154 -18.95 -31.05 -1.01
CA GLY A 154 -20.03 -30.53 -1.88
C GLY A 154 -19.95 -29.03 -2.25
N PRO A 155 -19.19 -28.67 -3.29
CA PRO A 155 -19.20 -27.35 -3.97
C PRO A 155 -20.54 -26.99 -4.65
N GLY A 156 -21.63 -27.74 -4.45
CA GLY A 156 -22.67 -27.91 -5.46
C GLY A 156 -23.79 -26.86 -5.56
N ARG A 157 -23.90 -25.86 -4.67
CA ARG A 157 -25.09 -24.96 -4.67
C ARG A 157 -24.97 -23.77 -5.63
N GLU A 158 -24.04 -22.84 -5.44
CA GLU A 158 -23.89 -21.68 -6.35
C GLU A 158 -23.12 -21.96 -7.63
N THR A 159 -22.33 -23.05 -7.65
CA THR A 159 -21.53 -23.44 -8.81
C THR A 159 -22.37 -23.58 -10.07
N GLU A 160 -23.53 -24.24 -10.00
CA GLU A 160 -24.43 -24.38 -11.15
C GLU A 160 -24.87 -23.02 -11.74
N VAL A 161 -25.11 -22.02 -10.88
CA VAL A 161 -25.53 -20.67 -11.30
C VAL A 161 -24.34 -19.90 -11.88
N VAL A 162 -23.18 -19.97 -11.25
CA VAL A 162 -21.94 -19.31 -11.70
C VAL A 162 -21.47 -19.87 -13.05
N GLU A 163 -21.54 -21.18 -13.23
CA GLU A 163 -21.16 -21.85 -14.48
C GLU A 163 -22.04 -21.43 -15.65
N ARG A 164 -23.33 -21.25 -15.39
CA ARG A 164 -24.37 -21.01 -16.40
C ARG A 164 -24.67 -19.53 -16.65
N ALA A 165 -24.34 -18.66 -15.70
CA ALA A 165 -24.39 -17.22 -15.92
C ALA A 165 -23.40 -16.80 -17.00
N ASP A 166 -23.75 -15.74 -17.74
CA ASP A 166 -22.86 -15.14 -18.73
C ASP A 166 -21.80 -14.28 -18.05
N TYR A 167 -22.24 -13.50 -17.05
CA TYR A 167 -21.37 -12.73 -16.17
C TYR A 167 -21.84 -12.81 -14.72
N VAL A 168 -20.88 -12.84 -13.80
CA VAL A 168 -21.10 -12.80 -12.35
C VAL A 168 -20.62 -11.47 -11.82
N ILE A 169 -21.49 -10.75 -11.14
CA ILE A 169 -21.16 -9.50 -10.49
C ILE A 169 -21.25 -9.73 -8.98
N CYS A 170 -20.17 -9.45 -8.26
CA CYS A 170 -20.13 -9.59 -6.80
C CYS A 170 -20.65 -8.31 -6.15
N ASN A 171 -21.31 -8.40 -4.99
CA ASN A 171 -21.78 -7.21 -4.27
C ASN A 171 -20.85 -6.78 -3.11
N SER A 172 -19.68 -7.39 -3.02
CA SER A 172 -18.59 -6.93 -2.16
C SER A 172 -17.24 -7.40 -2.71
N THR A 173 -16.19 -6.68 -2.35
CA THR A 173 -14.81 -7.01 -2.69
C THR A 173 -14.33 -8.30 -2.05
N LEU A 174 -14.82 -8.61 -0.85
CA LEU A 174 -14.59 -9.90 -0.19
C LEU A 174 -15.14 -11.05 -1.03
N LEU A 175 -16.37 -10.91 -1.55
CA LEU A 175 -16.96 -11.93 -2.42
C LEU A 175 -16.24 -11.99 -3.76
N LEU A 176 -15.82 -10.86 -4.32
CA LEU A 176 -15.04 -10.86 -5.54
C LEU A 176 -13.71 -11.62 -5.37
N GLY A 177 -12.99 -11.35 -4.28
CA GLY A 177 -11.75 -12.06 -3.94
C GLY A 177 -11.99 -13.55 -3.71
N ALA A 178 -13.09 -13.89 -3.04
CA ALA A 178 -13.45 -15.28 -2.77
C ALA A 178 -13.89 -16.04 -4.03
N PHE A 179 -14.70 -15.43 -4.90
CA PHE A 179 -15.14 -16.02 -6.16
C PHE A 179 -13.95 -16.19 -7.11
N SER A 180 -13.07 -15.19 -7.18
CA SER A 180 -11.83 -15.27 -7.95
C SER A 180 -10.91 -16.40 -7.45
N HIS A 181 -11.00 -16.77 -6.17
CA HIS A 181 -10.20 -17.83 -5.58
C HIS A 181 -10.83 -19.22 -5.72
N LEU A 182 -12.15 -19.33 -5.58
CA LEU A 182 -12.88 -20.62 -5.60
C LEU A 182 -13.25 -21.08 -7.01
N TRP A 183 -13.47 -20.14 -7.93
CA TRP A 183 -13.81 -20.40 -9.32
C TRP A 183 -12.81 -19.70 -10.26
N PRO A 184 -11.50 -19.98 -10.15
CA PRO A 184 -10.46 -19.30 -10.93
C PRO A 184 -10.66 -19.50 -12.45
N ASP A 185 -11.21 -20.64 -12.86
CA ASP A 185 -11.52 -20.95 -14.26
C ASP A 185 -12.65 -20.06 -14.83
N TRP A 186 -13.45 -19.46 -13.96
CA TRP A 186 -14.57 -18.59 -14.31
C TRP A 186 -14.26 -17.10 -14.07
N LYS A 187 -13.00 -16.74 -13.78
CA LYS A 187 -12.56 -15.36 -13.54
C LYS A 187 -12.90 -14.40 -14.69
N GLY A 188 -12.96 -14.90 -15.93
CA GLY A 188 -13.38 -14.11 -17.10
C GLY A 188 -14.88 -13.80 -17.14
N LYS A 189 -15.70 -14.59 -16.44
CA LYS A 189 -17.13 -14.30 -16.23
C LYS A 189 -17.36 -13.43 -15.00
N ILE A 190 -16.47 -13.50 -14.01
CA ILE A 190 -16.55 -12.69 -12.80
C ILE A 190 -16.09 -11.27 -13.14
N HIS A 191 -17.03 -10.33 -13.12
CA HIS A 191 -16.76 -8.95 -13.43
C HIS A 191 -15.75 -8.39 -12.41
N PRO A 192 -14.72 -7.65 -12.84
CA PRO A 192 -13.62 -7.21 -11.98
C PRO A 192 -14.04 -6.12 -10.99
N VAL A 193 -15.31 -5.73 -11.00
CA VAL A 193 -15.94 -4.70 -10.19
C VAL A 193 -17.02 -5.35 -9.34
N ALA A 194 -16.92 -5.22 -8.03
CA ALA A 194 -18.00 -5.47 -7.11
C ALA A 194 -18.99 -4.28 -7.09
N LEU A 195 -20.27 -4.48 -6.78
CA LEU A 195 -21.24 -3.40 -6.69
C LEU A 195 -21.56 -3.08 -5.23
N SER A 196 -21.33 -1.82 -4.84
CA SER A 196 -21.95 -1.28 -3.63
C SER A 196 -23.22 -0.57 -4.04
N LEU A 197 -24.33 -1.04 -3.49
CA LEU A 197 -25.65 -0.50 -3.79
C LEU A 197 -26.15 0.38 -2.62
N GLN A 198 -25.21 0.90 -1.82
CA GLN A 198 -25.44 1.75 -0.65
C GLN A 198 -26.31 2.95 -0.96
N SER A 199 -26.05 3.67 -2.06
CA SER A 199 -26.82 4.86 -2.43
C SER A 199 -28.30 4.54 -2.64
N LEU A 200 -28.62 3.35 -3.15
CA LEU A 200 -30.00 2.90 -3.34
C LEU A 200 -30.68 2.59 -2.00
N VAL A 201 -29.94 2.01 -1.05
CA VAL A 201 -30.44 1.73 0.31
C VAL A 201 -30.70 3.04 1.06
N GLU A 202 -29.79 4.01 0.97
CA GLU A 202 -29.97 5.32 1.59
C GLU A 202 -31.19 6.08 1.03
N GLU A 203 -31.42 5.99 -0.28
CA GLU A 203 -32.60 6.57 -0.92
C GLU A 203 -33.90 5.91 -0.46
N ASP A 204 -33.92 4.59 -0.34
CA ASP A 204 -35.09 3.84 0.14
C ASP A 204 -35.44 4.13 1.60
N LEU A 205 -34.45 4.55 2.39
CA LEU A 205 -34.62 4.88 3.80
C LEU A 205 -35.05 6.31 4.06
N LYS A 206 -34.97 7.22 3.07
CA LYS A 206 -35.38 8.63 3.21
C LYS A 206 -36.76 8.81 3.85
N PRO A 207 -37.82 8.05 3.48
CA PRO A 207 -39.15 8.19 4.08
C PRO A 207 -39.22 7.79 5.56
N PHE A 208 -38.30 6.93 6.01
CA PHE A 208 -38.31 6.37 7.37
C PHE A 208 -37.38 7.11 8.34
N ARG A 209 -36.52 8.02 7.85
CA ARG A 209 -35.58 8.78 8.70
C ARG A 209 -36.27 9.56 9.82
N THR A 210 -37.51 10.00 9.60
CA THR A 210 -38.34 10.70 10.60
C THR A 210 -38.70 9.82 11.80
N LEU A 211 -38.56 8.50 11.69
CA LEU A 211 -38.78 7.54 12.77
C LEU A 211 -37.56 7.41 13.69
N SER A 212 -36.41 7.95 13.29
CA SER A 212 -35.20 7.95 14.11
C SER A 212 -35.31 8.96 15.24
N LYS A 213 -35.11 8.49 16.47
CA LYS A 213 -35.04 9.38 17.64
C LYS A 213 -33.60 9.86 17.88
N PRO A 214 -33.39 11.06 18.47
CA PRO A 214 -32.08 11.49 18.94
C PRO A 214 -31.43 10.42 19.81
N PHE A 215 -30.14 10.15 19.61
CA PHE A 215 -29.44 8.99 20.18
C PHE A 215 -29.66 8.82 21.70
N HIS A 216 -29.55 9.92 22.47
CA HIS A 216 -29.72 9.88 23.92
C HIS A 216 -31.18 9.65 24.40
N SER A 217 -32.16 9.84 23.52
CA SER A 217 -33.60 9.64 23.78
C SER A 217 -34.12 8.26 23.36
N ARG A 218 -33.22 7.40 22.84
CA ARG A 218 -33.53 6.04 22.38
C ARG A 218 -33.75 5.11 23.57
N ASP A 219 -34.85 4.36 23.53
CA ASP A 219 -35.33 3.55 24.65
C ASP A 219 -34.96 2.06 24.56
N ILE A 220 -34.36 1.63 23.44
CA ILE A 220 -33.77 0.30 23.27
C ILE A 220 -32.24 0.46 23.26
N ASP A 221 -31.54 -0.23 24.16
CA ASP A 221 -30.07 -0.15 24.22
C ASP A 221 -29.44 -1.03 23.15
N VAL A 222 -29.94 -2.26 22.99
CA VAL A 222 -29.39 -3.24 22.05
C VAL A 222 -30.51 -3.98 21.30
N LEU A 223 -30.40 -4.05 19.98
CA LEU A 223 -31.30 -4.81 19.12
C LEU A 223 -30.55 -5.94 18.41
N PHE A 224 -31.00 -7.17 18.62
CA PHE A 224 -30.63 -8.32 17.78
C PHE A 224 -31.75 -8.57 16.76
N SER A 225 -31.40 -8.70 15.48
CA SER A 225 -32.39 -8.92 14.42
C SER A 225 -31.94 -10.01 13.45
N ALA A 226 -32.82 -10.97 13.19
CA ALA A 226 -32.69 -11.96 12.13
C ALA A 226 -34.06 -12.38 11.62
N SER A 227 -34.15 -12.89 10.39
CA SER A 227 -35.40 -13.48 9.89
C SER A 227 -35.74 -14.80 10.59
N ASN A 228 -34.72 -15.63 10.86
CA ASN A 228 -34.86 -16.89 11.59
C ASN A 228 -33.59 -17.23 12.40
N TRP A 229 -33.74 -17.43 13.70
CA TRP A 229 -32.67 -17.70 14.68
C TRP A 229 -32.27 -19.18 14.80
N ASP A 230 -33.09 -20.12 14.32
CA ASP A 230 -32.74 -21.55 14.31
C ASP A 230 -31.62 -21.85 13.28
N ARG A 231 -31.27 -20.88 12.44
CA ARG A 231 -30.13 -20.95 11.54
C ARG A 231 -28.83 -20.88 12.35
N SER A 232 -28.07 -21.98 12.34
CA SER A 232 -26.76 -22.11 13.01
C SER A 232 -25.77 -20.99 12.73
N ILE A 233 -25.89 -20.34 11.58
CA ILE A 233 -25.02 -19.27 11.10
C ILE A 233 -25.23 -17.92 11.82
N LYS A 234 -26.36 -17.72 12.51
CA LYS A 234 -26.68 -16.48 13.22
C LYS A 234 -26.07 -16.40 14.64
N ASN A 235 -25.13 -17.31 14.94
CA ASN A 235 -24.45 -17.48 16.23
C ASN A 235 -25.35 -17.30 17.46
N PHE A 236 -26.55 -17.86 17.46
CA PHE A 236 -27.52 -17.62 18.53
C PHE A 236 -27.02 -18.12 19.91
N SER A 237 -26.09 -19.07 19.93
CA SER A 237 -25.38 -19.50 21.14
C SER A 237 -24.60 -18.34 21.79
N LEU A 238 -23.90 -17.53 20.98
CA LEU A 238 -23.24 -16.31 21.43
C LEU A 238 -24.26 -15.27 21.89
N VAL A 239 -25.36 -15.06 21.15
CA VAL A 239 -26.47 -14.17 21.56
C VAL A 239 -26.96 -14.56 22.95
N LYS A 240 -27.24 -15.84 23.20
CA LYS A 240 -27.70 -16.34 24.50
C LYS A 240 -26.70 -16.08 25.63
N HIS A 241 -25.40 -16.15 25.33
CA HIS A 241 -24.35 -15.82 26.29
C HIS A 241 -24.31 -14.30 26.55
N LEU A 242 -24.40 -13.48 25.51
CA LEU A 242 -24.45 -12.03 25.62
C LEU A 242 -25.69 -11.55 26.38
N LEU A 243 -26.87 -12.11 26.12
CA LEU A 243 -28.11 -11.77 26.83
C LEU A 243 -27.99 -11.92 28.36
N LYS A 244 -27.24 -12.92 28.84
CA LYS A 244 -26.99 -13.07 30.28
C LYS A 244 -26.11 -11.96 30.86
N LEU A 245 -25.15 -11.49 30.06
CA LEU A 245 -24.19 -10.45 30.46
C LEU A 245 -24.73 -9.03 30.27
N LEU A 246 -25.68 -8.87 29.35
CA LEU A 246 -26.40 -7.63 29.05
C LEU A 246 -27.72 -7.51 29.83
N ALA A 247 -27.97 -8.38 30.81
CA ALA A 247 -29.16 -8.38 31.65
C ALA A 247 -29.57 -7.00 32.24
N PRO A 248 -28.65 -6.08 32.61
CA PRO A 248 -29.04 -4.75 33.10
C PRO A 248 -29.47 -3.77 31.99
N LEU A 249 -29.36 -4.12 30.71
CA LEU A 249 -29.71 -3.26 29.57
C LEU A 249 -31.07 -3.61 28.97
N LYS A 250 -31.69 -2.66 28.26
CA LYS A 250 -32.92 -2.90 27.50
C LYS A 250 -32.60 -3.54 26.15
N VAL A 251 -32.65 -4.87 26.09
CA VAL A 251 -32.34 -5.65 24.89
C VAL A 251 -33.62 -6.19 24.24
N ARG A 252 -33.73 -6.08 22.91
CA ARG A 252 -34.77 -6.76 22.10
C ARG A 252 -34.17 -7.76 21.11
N VAL A 253 -34.91 -8.85 20.84
CA VAL A 253 -34.49 -9.91 19.91
C VAL A 253 -35.64 -10.20 18.94
N LEU A 254 -35.48 -9.78 17.68
CA LEU A 254 -36.50 -9.94 16.63
C LEU A 254 -36.15 -11.11 15.70
N GLY A 255 -37.15 -11.91 15.31
CA GLY A 255 -37.01 -13.03 14.37
C GLY A 255 -37.82 -14.26 14.74
N GLU A 256 -38.04 -15.15 13.77
CA GLU A 256 -38.67 -16.46 14.03
C GLU A 256 -37.67 -17.45 14.64
N GLY A 257 -38.17 -18.41 15.42
CA GLY A 257 -37.38 -19.52 15.93
C GLY A 257 -38.01 -20.19 17.14
N SER A 258 -37.57 -21.41 17.43
CA SER A 258 -38.12 -22.27 18.49
C SER A 258 -37.81 -21.84 19.95
N HIS A 259 -37.17 -20.68 20.16
CA HIS A 259 -36.57 -20.30 21.44
C HIS A 259 -37.32 -19.15 22.16
N PRO A 260 -37.55 -19.22 23.49
CA PRO A 260 -38.47 -18.35 24.24
C PRO A 260 -38.14 -16.85 24.33
N ASN A 261 -37.00 -16.39 23.79
CA ASN A 261 -36.57 -14.99 23.89
C ASN A 261 -36.76 -14.20 22.58
N ALA A 262 -37.22 -14.84 21.51
CA ALA A 262 -37.44 -14.20 20.22
C ALA A 262 -38.87 -13.65 20.14
N GLU A 263 -39.02 -12.38 19.78
CA GLU A 263 -40.29 -11.65 19.81
C GLU A 263 -41.11 -11.79 18.51
N GLY A 264 -40.78 -12.78 17.66
CA GLY A 264 -41.43 -13.03 16.37
C GLY A 264 -40.93 -12.14 15.23
N LEU A 265 -41.48 -12.33 14.03
CA LEU A 265 -41.12 -11.56 12.84
C LEU A 265 -41.88 -10.22 12.79
N VAL A 266 -41.16 -9.13 12.49
CA VAL A 266 -41.77 -7.83 12.20
C VAL A 266 -41.92 -7.71 10.69
N THR A 267 -43.18 -7.70 10.23
CA THR A 267 -43.53 -7.71 8.80
C THR A 267 -44.08 -6.38 8.32
N ASP A 268 -43.94 -5.30 9.09
CA ASP A 268 -44.26 -3.95 8.64
C ASP A 268 -42.97 -3.13 8.60
N ARG A 269 -42.67 -2.48 7.47
CA ARG A 269 -41.42 -1.73 7.29
C ARG A 269 -41.34 -0.54 8.25
N HIS A 270 -42.45 0.15 8.44
CA HIS A 270 -42.52 1.33 9.27
C HIS A 270 -42.34 0.95 10.75
N GLU A 271 -42.91 -0.17 11.18
CA GLU A 271 -42.68 -0.77 12.48
C GLU A 271 -41.22 -1.21 12.67
N TYR A 272 -40.65 -1.92 11.70
CA TYR A 272 -39.25 -2.35 11.76
C TYR A 272 -38.28 -1.17 11.89
N PHE A 273 -38.40 -0.17 11.01
CA PHE A 273 -37.54 1.02 11.06
C PHE A 273 -37.82 1.92 12.27
N SER A 274 -39.03 1.89 12.83
CA SER A 274 -39.32 2.51 14.13
C SER A 274 -38.56 1.82 15.27
N LEU A 275 -38.49 0.48 15.27
CA LEU A 275 -37.70 -0.27 16.25
C LEU A 275 -36.21 -0.01 16.10
N VAL A 276 -35.70 -0.01 14.86
CA VAL A 276 -34.31 0.34 14.57
C VAL A 276 -34.03 1.78 15.01
N GLY A 277 -34.84 2.76 14.62
CA GLY A 277 -34.68 4.18 14.98
C GLY A 277 -34.78 4.51 16.48
N ARG A 278 -35.32 3.57 17.28
CA ARG A 278 -35.38 3.63 18.76
C ARG A 278 -34.24 2.87 19.45
N SER A 279 -33.35 2.24 18.70
CA SER A 279 -32.25 1.41 19.21
C SER A 279 -30.92 2.15 19.20
N LYS A 280 -30.11 2.06 20.26
CA LYS A 280 -28.76 2.67 20.28
C LYS A 280 -27.75 1.85 19.50
N ALA A 281 -27.75 0.53 19.71
CA ALA A 281 -26.89 -0.40 19.00
C ALA A 281 -27.70 -1.52 18.32
N VAL A 282 -27.36 -1.85 17.07
CA VAL A 282 -27.81 -3.06 16.39
C VAL A 282 -26.64 -4.04 16.33
N VAL A 283 -26.85 -5.25 16.86
CA VAL A 283 -25.80 -6.26 16.97
C VAL A 283 -26.12 -7.42 16.04
N CYS A 284 -25.18 -7.74 15.16
CA CYS A 284 -25.28 -8.86 14.22
C CYS A 284 -24.17 -9.87 14.49
N PRO A 285 -24.38 -10.80 15.43
CA PRO A 285 -23.43 -11.86 15.73
C PRO A 285 -23.65 -13.01 14.76
N SER A 286 -23.41 -12.79 13.47
CA SER A 286 -23.47 -13.86 12.49
C SER A 286 -22.10 -14.47 12.32
N LEU A 287 -21.98 -15.79 12.33
CA LEU A 287 -20.72 -16.45 12.00
C LEU A 287 -20.30 -16.09 10.57
N PHE A 288 -21.24 -16.18 9.60
CA PHE A 288 -21.00 -15.83 8.20
C PHE A 288 -22.28 -15.31 7.56
N ASP A 289 -22.38 -14.01 7.38
CA ASP A 289 -23.57 -13.43 6.77
C ASP A 289 -23.18 -12.20 5.97
N ALA A 290 -23.31 -12.27 4.66
CA ALA A 290 -23.15 -11.10 3.83
C ALA A 290 -24.43 -10.27 3.87
N ALA A 291 -25.06 -10.08 5.05
CA ALA A 291 -26.28 -9.31 5.21
C ALA A 291 -25.92 -7.83 5.38
N PRO A 292 -25.78 -7.07 4.28
CA PRO A 292 -25.30 -5.71 4.36
C PRO A 292 -26.49 -4.81 4.71
N GLY A 293 -27.71 -5.23 4.35
CA GLY A 293 -28.95 -4.46 4.44
C GLY A 293 -29.21 -4.00 5.86
N VAL A 294 -29.35 -4.91 6.83
CA VAL A 294 -29.68 -4.55 8.22
C VAL A 294 -28.60 -3.65 8.85
N LEU A 295 -27.33 -3.86 8.52
CA LEU A 295 -26.22 -3.05 9.06
C LEU A 295 -26.23 -1.63 8.46
N PHE A 296 -26.39 -1.52 7.13
CA PHE A 296 -26.51 -0.25 6.43
C PHE A 296 -27.79 0.50 6.80
N GLU A 297 -28.90 -0.21 6.94
CA GLU A 297 -30.19 0.29 7.38
C GLU A 297 -30.10 0.83 8.81
N ALA A 298 -29.50 0.07 9.73
CA ALA A 298 -29.30 0.49 11.11
C ALA A 298 -28.46 1.78 11.20
N ARG A 299 -27.35 1.85 10.46
CA ARG A 299 -26.48 3.02 10.46
C ARG A 299 -27.15 4.24 9.82
N SER A 300 -27.88 4.04 8.73
CA SER A 300 -28.67 5.09 8.06
C SER A 300 -29.80 5.63 8.94
N MET A 301 -30.31 4.81 9.87
CA MET A 301 -31.25 5.21 10.91
C MET A 301 -30.55 5.79 12.15
N GLY A 302 -29.23 5.96 12.13
CA GLY A 302 -28.41 6.58 13.17
C GLY A 302 -28.07 5.68 14.36
N CYS A 303 -28.18 4.36 14.20
CA CYS A 303 -27.75 3.38 15.20
C CYS A 303 -26.25 3.10 15.09
N ASN A 304 -25.60 2.81 16.21
CA ASN A 304 -24.31 2.15 16.20
C ASN A 304 -24.48 0.68 15.78
N VAL A 305 -23.49 0.13 15.10
CA VAL A 305 -23.53 -1.26 14.61
C VAL A 305 -22.36 -2.04 15.20
N VAL A 306 -22.62 -3.28 15.62
CA VAL A 306 -21.60 -4.22 16.12
C VAL A 306 -21.76 -5.55 15.39
N ALA A 307 -20.74 -5.97 14.66
CA ALA A 307 -20.81 -7.16 13.80
C ALA A 307 -19.56 -8.04 13.92
N SER A 308 -19.68 -9.32 13.56
CA SER A 308 -18.53 -10.24 13.49
C SER A 308 -17.59 -9.92 12.33
N SER A 309 -16.40 -10.52 12.35
CA SER A 309 -15.47 -10.55 11.20
C SER A 309 -16.01 -11.25 9.96
N GLY A 310 -17.03 -12.10 10.11
CA GLY A 310 -17.65 -12.84 9.01
C GLY A 310 -18.79 -12.07 8.32
N CYS A 311 -19.11 -10.85 8.74
CA CYS A 311 -20.14 -10.03 8.12
C CYS A 311 -19.58 -9.25 6.91
N GLY A 312 -19.94 -9.68 5.70
CA GLY A 312 -19.24 -9.38 4.44
C GLY A 312 -19.34 -7.96 3.86
N ASN A 313 -19.61 -6.95 4.67
CA ASN A 313 -19.57 -5.50 4.36
C ASN A 313 -19.51 -4.65 5.66
N ALA A 314 -19.15 -5.24 6.81
CA ALA A 314 -19.01 -4.50 8.05
C ALA A 314 -17.76 -3.61 8.01
N PHE A 315 -17.86 -2.41 8.55
CA PHE A 315 -16.75 -1.47 8.58
C PHE A 315 -15.60 -2.06 9.44
N PRO A 316 -14.32 -1.82 9.10
CA PRO A 316 -13.19 -2.34 9.86
C PRO A 316 -13.22 -1.96 11.35
N GLU A 317 -13.81 -0.82 11.68
CA GLU A 317 -13.97 -0.29 13.03
C GLU A 317 -15.09 -0.98 13.84
N GLU A 318 -15.99 -1.69 13.16
CA GLU A 318 -17.19 -2.33 13.70
C GLU A 318 -17.06 -3.86 13.80
N ILE A 319 -15.99 -4.40 13.23
CA ILE A 319 -15.68 -5.83 13.24
C ILE A 319 -15.06 -6.21 14.58
N VAL A 320 -15.76 -7.07 15.31
CA VAL A 320 -15.25 -7.67 16.54
C VAL A 320 -14.88 -9.13 16.33
N GLU A 321 -13.81 -9.58 17.00
CA GLU A 321 -13.53 -11.01 17.10
C GLU A 321 -14.74 -11.73 17.72
N ASP A 322 -15.05 -12.95 17.24
CA ASP A 322 -16.15 -13.80 17.72
C ASP A 322 -15.89 -14.40 19.12
N ARG A 323 -15.72 -13.50 20.09
CA ARG A 323 -15.54 -13.77 21.51
C ARG A 323 -16.49 -12.88 22.31
N PRO A 324 -17.17 -13.42 23.35
CA PRO A 324 -18.10 -12.64 24.16
C PRO A 324 -17.52 -11.33 24.70
N ARG A 325 -16.25 -11.33 25.13
CA ARG A 325 -15.59 -10.13 25.68
C ARG A 325 -15.48 -9.00 24.65
N SER A 326 -15.12 -9.32 23.41
CA SER A 326 -14.97 -8.34 22.33
C SER A 326 -16.31 -7.68 21.98
N TYR A 327 -17.38 -8.49 21.93
CA TYR A 327 -18.74 -7.96 21.74
C TYR A 327 -19.19 -7.08 22.91
N LEU A 328 -18.89 -7.43 24.15
CA LEU A 328 -19.26 -6.60 25.31
C LEU A 328 -18.55 -5.26 25.31
N GLU A 329 -17.25 -5.23 25.03
CA GLU A 329 -16.46 -4.00 24.97
C GLU A 329 -16.98 -3.08 23.84
N ALA A 330 -17.32 -3.65 22.68
CA ALA A 330 -17.89 -2.91 21.56
C ALA A 330 -19.32 -2.43 21.81
N ILE A 331 -20.21 -3.29 22.35
CA ILE A 331 -21.58 -2.93 22.71
C ILE A 331 -21.57 -1.82 23.77
N HIS A 332 -20.71 -1.93 24.79
CA HIS A 332 -20.58 -0.91 25.83
C HIS A 332 -20.19 0.45 25.24
N ARG A 333 -19.25 0.49 24.29
CA ARG A 333 -18.92 1.72 23.58
C ARG A 333 -20.11 2.22 22.74
N ALA A 334 -20.74 1.31 22.00
CA ALA A 334 -21.84 1.61 21.07
C ALA A 334 -23.12 2.11 21.75
N ILE A 335 -23.34 1.91 23.04
CA ILE A 335 -24.52 2.44 23.74
C ILE A 335 -24.25 3.76 24.47
N LEU A 336 -22.98 4.13 24.67
CA LEU A 336 -22.59 5.32 25.44
C LEU A 336 -22.48 6.58 24.59
N GLU A 337 -22.01 6.44 23.35
CA GLU A 337 -21.71 7.57 22.48
C GLU A 337 -22.46 7.44 21.15
N PRO A 338 -23.02 8.54 20.61
CA PRO A 338 -23.63 8.53 19.29
C PRO A 338 -22.57 8.17 18.22
N PRO A 339 -22.97 7.60 17.08
CA PRO A 339 -22.05 7.30 16.00
C PRO A 339 -21.25 8.56 15.61
N SER A 340 -19.93 8.46 15.62
CA SER A 340 -19.02 9.57 15.33
C SER A 340 -19.07 9.92 13.85
N GLY A 341 -19.70 11.04 13.53
CA GLY A 341 -19.79 11.58 12.19
C GLY A 341 -20.89 10.93 11.36
N ASN A 342 -21.57 11.76 10.56
CA ASN A 342 -22.37 11.31 9.43
C ASN A 342 -21.39 10.79 8.38
N THR A 343 -20.81 9.64 8.62
CA THR A 343 -20.04 8.90 7.63
C THR A 343 -21.07 8.39 6.62
N ALA A 344 -21.43 9.24 5.66
CA ALA A 344 -21.62 8.72 4.32
C ALA A 344 -20.35 7.90 4.05
N LEU A 345 -20.53 6.60 3.83
CA LEU A 345 -19.41 5.69 3.67
C LEU A 345 -18.43 6.27 2.64
N GLU A 346 -17.17 6.40 3.02
CA GLU A 346 -16.10 6.45 2.03
C GLU A 346 -16.08 5.05 1.40
N ASP A 347 -16.40 5.01 0.10
CA ASP A 347 -16.38 3.80 -0.72
C ASP A 347 -15.05 3.07 -0.49
N GLY A 348 -15.15 1.93 0.20
CA GLY A 348 -14.07 0.99 0.29
C GLY A 348 -13.81 0.42 -1.10
N GLU A 349 -12.56 0.55 -1.53
CA GLU A 349 -11.88 -0.23 -2.57
C GLU A 349 -12.15 0.20 -4.03
N ASP A 350 -11.06 0.37 -4.80
CA ASP A 350 -10.97 0.67 -6.26
C ASP A 350 -11.74 -0.33 -7.17
N ILE A 351 -12.56 -1.20 -6.59
CA ILE A 351 -13.27 -2.29 -7.23
C ILE A 351 -14.79 -2.16 -7.01
N VAL A 352 -15.28 -1.14 -6.30
CA VAL A 352 -16.71 -1.01 -5.97
C VAL A 352 -17.37 0.07 -6.83
N ALA A 353 -18.24 -0.32 -7.79
CA ALA A 353 -18.90 0.64 -8.68
C ALA A 353 -20.12 1.33 -8.03
N THR A 354 -20.25 2.62 -8.35
CA THR A 354 -21.37 3.51 -8.06
C THR A 354 -22.54 3.32 -9.04
N LEU A 355 -23.74 3.81 -8.71
CA LEU A 355 -24.92 3.66 -9.58
C LEU A 355 -24.74 4.18 -11.03
N PRO A 356 -24.06 5.33 -11.28
CA PRO A 356 -23.74 5.76 -12.65
C PRO A 356 -22.76 4.82 -13.37
N GLU A 357 -21.78 4.27 -12.66
CA GLU A 357 -20.83 3.30 -13.22
C GLU A 357 -21.51 1.95 -13.49
N ILE A 358 -22.46 1.56 -12.64
CA ILE A 358 -23.35 0.40 -12.85
C ILE A 358 -24.13 0.58 -14.14
N ILE A 359 -24.77 1.74 -14.31
CA ILE A 359 -25.48 2.10 -15.53
C ILE A 359 -24.52 2.06 -16.73
N GLN A 360 -23.29 2.55 -16.58
CA GLN A 360 -22.29 2.56 -17.63
C GLN A 360 -21.81 1.15 -18.02
N VAL A 361 -21.65 0.24 -17.05
CA VAL A 361 -21.36 -1.19 -17.30
C VAL A 361 -22.50 -1.82 -18.11
N PHE A 362 -23.76 -1.56 -17.73
CA PHE A 362 -24.91 -2.09 -18.46
C PHE A 362 -25.14 -1.41 -19.82
N GLN A 363 -24.74 -0.15 -19.99
CA GLN A 363 -24.76 0.59 -21.27
C GLN A 363 -23.68 0.13 -22.25
N GLN A 364 -22.59 -0.46 -21.75
CA GLN A 364 -21.50 -1.02 -22.57
C GLN A 364 -21.86 -2.37 -23.19
N VAL A 365 -23.00 -2.96 -22.79
CA VAL A 365 -23.52 -4.22 -23.33
C VAL A 365 -24.17 -3.95 -24.68
N ASP A 366 -23.59 -4.48 -25.75
CA ASP A 366 -24.19 -4.48 -27.09
C ASP A 366 -25.53 -5.26 -27.08
N PRO A 367 -26.54 -4.96 -27.94
CA PRO A 367 -27.76 -5.77 -28.12
C PRO A 367 -27.57 -7.28 -28.33
N HIS A 368 -26.33 -7.75 -28.53
CA HIS A 368 -25.95 -9.17 -28.58
C HIS A 368 -25.29 -9.70 -27.28
N GLY A 369 -25.19 -8.90 -26.21
CA GLY A 369 -24.76 -9.33 -24.87
C GLY A 369 -23.26 -9.21 -24.57
N LEU A 370 -22.48 -8.43 -25.33
CA LEU A 370 -21.02 -8.33 -25.17
C LEU A 370 -20.57 -6.90 -24.79
N LEU A 371 -19.72 -6.78 -23.76
CA LEU A 371 -19.09 -5.53 -23.30
C LEU A 371 -18.00 -5.04 -24.28
N LYS A 372 -17.94 -3.74 -24.61
CA LYS A 372 -16.92 -3.12 -25.50
C LYS A 372 -15.56 -2.87 -24.80
N GLN A 373 -14.44 -2.99 -25.53
CA GLN A 373 -13.07 -3.00 -24.97
C GLN A 373 -12.41 -1.60 -24.71
N PRO A 374 -11.53 -1.47 -23.68
CA PRO A 374 -11.08 -0.21 -23.04
C PRO A 374 -9.90 0.58 -23.69
N SER A 375 -9.78 0.67 -25.01
CA SER A 375 -8.53 1.14 -25.68
C SER A 375 -8.42 2.62 -26.16
N GLU A 376 -9.29 3.57 -25.75
CA GLU A 376 -9.37 4.91 -26.40
C GLU A 376 -9.21 6.19 -25.51
N ILE A 377 -8.21 6.33 -24.61
CA ILE A 377 -7.96 7.63 -23.88
C ILE A 377 -6.45 8.05 -23.86
N ARG A 378 -6.18 9.38 -23.97
CA ARG A 378 -5.04 10.20 -24.53
C ARG A 378 -3.62 10.24 -23.85
N ARG A 379 -2.59 10.79 -24.57
CA ARG A 379 -1.09 10.80 -24.37
C ARG A 379 -0.41 12.05 -23.65
N PRO A 380 0.88 11.98 -23.17
CA PRO A 380 1.68 13.02 -22.42
C PRO A 380 2.81 13.79 -23.21
N PRO A 381 3.56 14.78 -22.61
CA PRO A 381 4.40 15.81 -23.31
C PRO A 381 5.90 15.45 -23.60
N GLU A 382 6.63 16.38 -24.27
CA GLU A 382 7.87 16.22 -25.10
C GLU A 382 9.14 15.57 -24.46
N PRO A 383 10.03 14.95 -25.27
CA PRO A 383 11.07 14.01 -24.78
C PRO A 383 12.50 14.56 -24.51
N GLU A 384 13.14 14.05 -23.44
CA GLU A 384 14.44 14.50 -22.86
C GLU A 384 15.69 13.74 -23.36
N PHE A 385 15.56 12.50 -23.87
CA PHE A 385 16.71 11.68 -24.29
C PHE A 385 16.52 11.00 -25.65
N GLN A 386 17.57 10.97 -26.50
CA GLN A 386 17.56 10.19 -27.74
C GLN A 386 17.96 8.74 -27.50
N VAL A 387 17.13 7.81 -27.96
CA VAL A 387 17.33 6.36 -27.77
C VAL A 387 16.93 5.63 -29.04
N ASP A 388 17.80 4.76 -29.54
CA ASP A 388 17.47 3.84 -30.62
C ASP A 388 17.11 2.46 -30.04
N ILE A 389 15.96 1.92 -30.44
CA ILE A 389 15.53 0.57 -30.08
C ILE A 389 16.05 -0.41 -31.14
N SER A 390 16.74 -1.45 -30.72
CA SER A 390 17.10 -2.60 -31.54
C SER A 390 16.10 -3.73 -31.27
N MET A 391 15.30 -4.07 -32.29
CA MET A 391 14.28 -5.11 -32.22
C MET A 391 14.45 -6.10 -33.39
N PRO A 392 15.26 -7.16 -33.21
CA PRO A 392 15.25 -8.29 -34.12
C PRO A 392 13.88 -8.97 -34.14
N ALA A 393 13.35 -9.28 -35.32
CA ALA A 393 12.04 -9.90 -35.49
C ALA A 393 12.13 -11.08 -36.46
N ARG A 394 11.48 -12.19 -36.13
CA ARG A 394 11.32 -13.33 -37.04
C ARG A 394 10.07 -14.12 -36.68
N ASN A 395 9.08 -14.11 -37.57
CA ASN A 395 7.82 -14.83 -37.39
C ASN A 395 7.03 -14.43 -36.12
N GLU A 396 6.91 -13.11 -35.89
CA GLU A 396 6.23 -12.50 -34.74
C GLU A 396 4.91 -11.79 -35.12
N GLU A 397 4.19 -12.30 -36.13
CA GLU A 397 2.94 -11.72 -36.63
C GLU A 397 1.92 -11.41 -35.52
N HIS A 398 1.87 -12.25 -34.49
CA HIS A 398 0.89 -12.17 -33.41
C HIS A 398 1.26 -11.16 -32.31
N HIS A 399 2.54 -10.87 -32.11
CA HIS A 399 3.01 -10.12 -30.93
C HIS A 399 3.62 -8.76 -31.27
N ILE A 400 4.21 -8.62 -32.45
CA ILE A 400 5.03 -7.45 -32.81
C ILE A 400 4.28 -6.12 -32.71
N GLN A 401 2.97 -6.11 -32.96
CA GLN A 401 2.17 -4.89 -32.82
C GLN A 401 2.02 -4.44 -31.36
N GLN A 402 1.90 -5.37 -30.41
CA GLN A 402 1.82 -5.02 -28.98
C GLN A 402 3.17 -4.49 -28.49
N ALA A 403 4.25 -5.17 -28.86
CA ALA A 403 5.62 -4.74 -28.57
C ALA A 403 5.87 -3.31 -29.06
N LEU A 404 5.61 -3.05 -30.35
CA LEU A 404 5.78 -1.74 -30.97
C LEU A 404 4.87 -0.68 -30.33
N ARG A 405 3.59 -0.96 -30.08
CA ARG A 405 2.68 -0.01 -29.43
C ARG A 405 3.17 0.38 -28.02
N SER A 406 3.73 -0.56 -27.26
CA SER A 406 4.26 -0.27 -25.93
C SER A 406 5.49 0.65 -25.96
N LEU A 407 6.31 0.55 -27.01
CA LEU A 407 7.46 1.43 -27.25
C LEU A 407 7.02 2.81 -27.74
N LEU A 408 6.06 2.86 -28.67
CA LEU A 408 5.51 4.11 -29.19
C LEU A 408 4.78 4.94 -28.11
N ALA A 409 4.33 4.28 -27.04
CA ALA A 409 3.67 4.88 -25.87
C ALA A 409 4.65 5.40 -24.79
N GLN A 410 5.97 5.17 -24.93
CA GLN A 410 6.94 5.68 -23.98
C GLN A 410 7.03 7.20 -24.05
N ALA A 411 6.99 7.86 -22.90
CA ALA A 411 7.12 9.31 -22.76
C ALA A 411 8.49 9.69 -22.16
N GLY A 412 8.91 10.94 -22.37
CA GLY A 412 10.19 11.46 -21.87
C GLY A 412 11.42 11.01 -22.69
N VAL A 413 11.24 10.26 -23.77
CA VAL A 413 12.32 9.79 -24.66
C VAL A 413 11.97 9.96 -26.13
N SER A 414 12.93 10.40 -26.93
CA SER A 414 12.84 10.51 -28.38
C SER A 414 13.35 9.20 -28.96
N LEU A 415 12.43 8.44 -29.54
CA LEU A 415 12.67 7.07 -29.95
C LEU A 415 12.71 6.93 -31.46
N ARG A 416 13.72 6.21 -31.95
CA ARG A 416 13.66 5.52 -33.25
C ARG A 416 13.70 4.03 -33.00
N ILE A 417 12.86 3.27 -33.69
CA ILE A 417 12.71 1.83 -33.50
C ILE A 417 13.18 1.14 -34.77
N PHE A 418 14.29 0.41 -34.67
CA PHE A 418 14.81 -0.40 -35.76
C PHE A 418 14.27 -1.82 -35.61
N VAL A 419 13.30 -2.16 -36.46
CA VAL A 419 12.81 -3.53 -36.60
C VAL A 419 13.67 -4.20 -37.67
N VAL A 420 14.46 -5.20 -37.28
CA VAL A 420 15.27 -5.98 -38.23
C VAL A 420 14.59 -7.31 -38.46
N ASP A 421 13.87 -7.42 -39.57
CA ASP A 421 13.22 -8.66 -39.99
C ASP A 421 14.28 -9.65 -40.51
N ASP A 422 14.50 -10.72 -39.75
CA ASP A 422 15.51 -11.72 -40.04
C ASP A 422 14.95 -12.86 -40.89
N ALA A 423 14.41 -12.50 -42.06
CA ALA A 423 13.74 -13.38 -43.03
C ALA A 423 12.49 -14.06 -42.47
N SER A 424 11.49 -13.27 -42.07
CA SER A 424 10.17 -13.79 -41.70
C SER A 424 9.44 -14.39 -42.90
N THR A 425 8.68 -15.44 -42.63
CA THR A 425 7.85 -16.16 -43.62
C THR A 425 6.35 -15.98 -43.38
N ASP A 426 5.99 -15.35 -42.25
CA ASP A 426 4.62 -14.99 -41.90
C ASP A 426 4.34 -13.51 -42.21
N ARG A 427 3.25 -12.96 -41.67
CA ARG A 427 2.87 -11.57 -41.96
C ARG A 427 3.60 -10.54 -41.10
N THR A 428 4.67 -10.88 -40.37
CA THR A 428 5.41 -9.95 -39.48
C THR A 428 5.72 -8.62 -40.15
N VAL A 429 6.29 -8.65 -41.35
CA VAL A 429 6.62 -7.44 -42.13
C VAL A 429 5.38 -6.60 -42.41
N GLU A 430 4.29 -7.22 -42.86
CA GLU A 430 3.02 -6.54 -43.11
C GLU A 430 2.50 -5.86 -41.83
N ARG A 431 2.55 -6.59 -40.70
CA ARG A 431 2.08 -6.09 -39.39
C ARG A 431 2.88 -4.89 -38.87
N VAL A 432 4.17 -4.81 -39.20
CA VAL A 432 5.01 -3.64 -38.90
C VAL A 432 4.62 -2.46 -39.78
N LEU A 433 4.47 -2.69 -41.09
CA LEU A 433 4.11 -1.66 -42.06
C LEU A 433 2.70 -1.08 -41.83
N GLU A 434 1.78 -1.86 -41.25
CA GLU A 434 0.43 -1.44 -40.86
C GLU A 434 0.41 -0.26 -39.87
N LEU A 435 1.42 -0.13 -38.99
CA LEU A 435 1.43 0.90 -37.93
C LEU A 435 1.72 2.32 -38.45
N LYS A 436 2.35 2.45 -39.63
CA LYS A 436 2.65 3.73 -40.31
C LYS A 436 3.21 4.85 -39.40
N ASP A 437 3.99 4.52 -38.37
CA ASP A 437 4.61 5.51 -37.47
C ASP A 437 6.02 5.86 -37.98
N PRO A 438 6.36 7.16 -38.18
CA PRO A 438 7.64 7.58 -38.75
C PRO A 438 8.85 7.25 -37.86
N ARG A 439 8.63 6.88 -36.60
CA ARG A 439 9.70 6.44 -35.70
C ARG A 439 10.14 5.01 -35.96
N ILE A 440 9.36 4.22 -36.71
CA ILE A 440 9.67 2.82 -37.01
C ILE A 440 10.44 2.74 -38.33
N ARG A 441 11.61 2.10 -38.30
CA ARG A 441 12.42 1.78 -39.47
C ARG A 441 12.53 0.26 -39.59
N LEU A 442 12.00 -0.27 -40.68
CA LEU A 442 12.08 -1.69 -41.01
C LEU A 442 13.31 -1.97 -41.89
N ILE A 443 14.12 -2.95 -41.50
CA ILE A 443 15.24 -3.49 -42.28
C ILE A 443 14.93 -4.97 -42.54
N GLN A 444 14.97 -5.40 -43.80
CA GLN A 444 14.60 -6.77 -44.17
C GLN A 444 15.79 -7.55 -44.70
N ASN A 445 16.02 -8.73 -44.12
CA ASN A 445 17.00 -9.69 -44.61
C ASN A 445 16.31 -10.72 -45.52
N SER A 446 16.96 -11.07 -46.63
CA SER A 446 16.49 -12.14 -47.53
C SER A 446 16.82 -13.54 -47.02
N VAL A 447 17.78 -13.65 -46.09
CA VAL A 447 18.22 -14.90 -45.46
C VAL A 447 18.38 -14.70 -43.96
N ARG A 448 18.25 -15.78 -43.18
CA ARG A 448 18.39 -15.73 -41.73
C ARG A 448 19.85 -15.50 -41.33
N MET A 449 20.13 -14.38 -40.68
CA MET A 449 21.46 -13.96 -40.24
C MET A 449 21.69 -14.16 -38.73
N GLY A 450 20.62 -14.20 -37.94
CA GLY A 450 20.66 -14.41 -36.49
C GLY A 450 20.68 -13.12 -35.66
N ILE A 451 20.31 -13.24 -34.39
CA ILE A 451 20.07 -12.12 -33.45
C ILE A 451 21.32 -11.23 -33.29
N GLY A 452 22.51 -11.83 -33.17
CA GLY A 452 23.76 -11.10 -33.07
C GLY A 452 24.03 -10.21 -34.29
N TRP A 453 23.75 -10.71 -35.50
CA TRP A 453 23.87 -9.92 -36.73
C TRP A 453 22.84 -8.79 -36.77
N CYS A 454 21.59 -9.04 -36.37
CA CYS A 454 20.55 -8.02 -36.32
C CYS A 454 20.93 -6.86 -35.38
N HIS A 455 21.48 -7.15 -34.20
CA HIS A 455 21.98 -6.11 -33.30
C HIS A 455 23.16 -5.34 -33.89
N ASN A 456 24.11 -6.02 -34.55
CA ASN A 456 25.22 -5.35 -35.25
C ASN A 456 24.70 -4.41 -36.34
N ARG A 457 23.69 -4.83 -37.10
CA ARG A 457 23.09 -4.01 -38.15
C ARG A 457 22.46 -2.73 -37.60
N VAL A 458 21.80 -2.81 -36.44
CA VAL A 458 21.27 -1.61 -35.76
C VAL A 458 22.41 -0.73 -35.24
N MET A 459 23.51 -1.32 -34.75
CA MET A 459 24.67 -0.54 -34.30
C MET A 459 25.32 0.26 -35.45
N ASP A 460 25.38 -0.31 -36.65
CA ASP A 460 25.92 0.35 -37.84
C ASP A 460 25.05 1.55 -38.29
N GLU A 461 23.72 1.47 -38.09
CA GLU A 461 22.77 2.50 -38.52
C GLU A 461 22.39 3.50 -37.43
N SER A 462 22.51 3.10 -36.17
CA SER A 462 22.20 3.93 -35.03
C SER A 462 23.17 5.11 -34.99
N SER A 463 22.71 6.22 -34.43
CA SER A 463 23.55 7.36 -34.04
C SER A 463 23.22 7.87 -32.64
N ALA A 464 22.29 7.20 -31.95
CA ALA A 464 21.84 7.62 -30.63
C ALA A 464 22.89 7.29 -29.55
N PRO A 465 22.98 8.10 -28.48
CA PRO A 465 23.89 7.84 -27.36
C PRO A 465 23.53 6.56 -26.58
N PHE A 466 22.29 6.10 -26.69
CA PHE A 466 21.78 4.90 -26.03
C PHE A 466 21.09 3.97 -27.03
N VAL A 467 21.36 2.68 -26.86
CA VAL A 467 20.73 1.60 -27.62
C VAL A 467 20.02 0.67 -26.66
N CYS A 468 18.74 0.40 -26.91
CA CYS A 468 17.89 -0.42 -26.04
C CYS A 468 17.41 -1.66 -26.80
N HIS A 469 17.56 -2.85 -26.21
CA HIS A 469 17.20 -4.12 -26.84
C HIS A 469 15.85 -4.57 -26.32
N VAL A 470 14.88 -4.70 -27.22
CA VAL A 470 13.52 -5.13 -26.92
C VAL A 470 13.19 -6.29 -27.86
N ASP A 471 12.73 -7.39 -27.30
CA ASP A 471 12.36 -8.56 -28.09
C ASP A 471 10.96 -8.34 -28.73
N ALA A 472 10.74 -8.87 -29.93
CA ALA A 472 9.54 -8.55 -30.73
C ALA A 472 8.24 -9.22 -30.23
N ASP A 473 8.36 -10.19 -29.32
CA ASP A 473 7.30 -10.92 -28.62
C ASP A 473 6.89 -10.29 -27.27
N ASP A 474 7.73 -9.39 -26.75
CA ASP A 474 7.63 -8.79 -25.43
C ASP A 474 7.17 -7.32 -25.45
N TRP A 475 6.79 -6.77 -24.29
CA TRP A 475 6.43 -5.36 -24.21
C TRP A 475 6.96 -4.67 -22.95
N VAL A 476 6.99 -3.33 -22.98
CA VAL A 476 7.54 -2.50 -21.91
C VAL A 476 6.46 -1.74 -21.15
N LEU A 477 6.64 -1.57 -19.84
CA LEU A 477 5.72 -0.78 -19.01
C LEU A 477 5.95 0.73 -19.20
N PRO A 478 4.97 1.59 -18.85
CA PRO A 478 5.10 3.04 -19.01
C PRO A 478 6.33 3.64 -18.31
N GLY A 479 7.14 4.37 -19.08
CA GLY A 479 8.36 5.06 -18.60
C GLY A 479 9.57 4.14 -18.37
N ALA A 480 9.54 2.90 -18.86
CA ALA A 480 10.62 1.94 -18.75
C ALA A 480 11.92 2.45 -19.38
N VAL A 481 11.86 2.90 -20.64
CA VAL A 481 13.04 3.32 -21.41
C VAL A 481 13.70 4.55 -20.78
N HIS A 482 12.89 5.56 -20.41
CA HIS A 482 13.36 6.76 -19.72
C HIS A 482 14.15 6.43 -18.44
N ARG A 483 13.63 5.50 -17.61
CA ARG A 483 14.29 5.14 -16.34
C ARG A 483 15.64 4.45 -16.54
N LEU A 484 15.77 3.58 -17.53
CA LEU A 484 17.04 2.88 -17.80
C LEU A 484 18.10 3.85 -18.34
N VAL A 485 17.71 4.76 -19.23
CA VAL A 485 18.60 5.80 -19.75
C VAL A 485 19.04 6.76 -18.64
N SER A 486 18.10 7.19 -17.79
CA SER A 486 18.41 8.00 -16.60
C SER A 486 19.42 7.29 -15.67
N THR A 487 19.32 5.96 -15.55
CA THR A 487 20.25 5.17 -14.74
C THR A 487 21.65 5.15 -15.35
N LEU A 488 21.77 5.00 -16.66
CA LEU A 488 23.06 5.07 -17.36
C LEU A 488 23.67 6.47 -17.31
N GLN A 489 22.86 7.53 -17.40
CA GLN A 489 23.32 8.91 -17.30
C GLN A 489 23.89 9.24 -15.92
N SER A 490 23.19 8.83 -14.85
CA SER A 490 23.65 9.04 -13.47
C SER A 490 24.87 8.20 -13.07
N CYS A 491 25.25 7.19 -13.86
CA CYS A 491 26.43 6.37 -13.60
C CYS A 491 27.27 6.22 -14.87
N THR A 492 28.22 7.12 -15.09
CA THR A 492 29.09 7.14 -16.28
C THR A 492 29.96 5.88 -16.43
N GLN A 493 30.28 5.20 -15.31
CA GLN A 493 31.01 3.92 -15.32
C GLN A 493 30.14 2.73 -15.75
N ALA A 494 28.81 2.90 -15.85
CA ALA A 494 27.91 1.84 -16.30
C ALA A 494 27.85 1.78 -17.83
N GLY A 495 28.24 0.64 -18.39
CA GLY A 495 28.10 0.37 -19.82
C GLY A 495 26.73 -0.19 -20.20
N MET A 496 26.03 -0.80 -19.23
CA MET A 496 24.72 -1.43 -19.43
C MET A 496 23.83 -1.27 -18.19
N ALA A 497 22.53 -1.10 -18.41
CA ALA A 497 21.49 -1.15 -17.40
C ALA A 497 20.41 -2.18 -17.77
N HIS A 498 19.83 -2.82 -16.76
CA HIS A 498 18.68 -3.72 -16.91
C HIS A 498 17.67 -3.57 -15.76
N CYS A 499 16.49 -4.18 -15.84
CA CYS A 499 15.45 -4.05 -14.80
C CYS A 499 14.95 -5.40 -14.27
N TRP A 500 13.87 -5.40 -13.48
CA TRP A 500 13.09 -6.62 -13.24
C TRP A 500 12.07 -6.78 -14.38
N TYR A 501 11.79 -8.02 -14.73
CA TYR A 501 10.74 -8.35 -15.70
C TYR A 501 9.63 -9.09 -14.99
N LEU A 502 8.42 -8.90 -15.47
CA LEU A 502 7.25 -9.67 -15.07
C LEU A 502 7.05 -10.77 -16.11
N THR A 503 6.99 -12.02 -15.69
CA THR A 503 6.62 -13.08 -16.61
C THR A 503 5.13 -13.05 -16.85
N VAL A 504 4.76 -13.12 -18.11
CA VAL A 504 3.39 -13.09 -18.59
C VAL A 504 3.17 -14.26 -19.54
N ASP A 505 1.96 -14.79 -19.56
CA ASP A 505 1.61 -15.88 -20.49
C ASP A 505 1.47 -15.39 -21.93
N GLU A 506 1.13 -16.29 -22.86
CA GLU A 506 0.91 -15.96 -24.29
C GLU A 506 -0.14 -14.85 -24.49
N ARG A 507 -1.06 -14.62 -23.54
CA ARG A 507 -2.10 -13.58 -23.58
C ARG A 507 -1.66 -12.27 -22.94
N GLY A 508 -0.53 -12.28 -22.25
CA GLY A 508 0.05 -11.13 -21.59
C GLY A 508 -0.39 -10.93 -20.14
N GLU A 509 -0.95 -11.96 -19.52
CA GLU A 509 -1.41 -11.91 -18.13
C GLU A 509 -0.34 -12.43 -17.17
N CYS A 510 -0.24 -11.83 -15.98
CA CYS A 510 0.56 -12.36 -14.87
C CYS A 510 -0.35 -12.64 -13.69
N THR A 511 -0.27 -13.85 -13.12
CA THR A 511 -1.01 -14.18 -11.91
C THR A 511 -0.43 -13.45 -10.70
N ARG A 512 -1.26 -13.20 -9.67
CA ARG A 512 -0.83 -12.58 -8.41
C ARG A 512 0.25 -13.42 -7.71
N GLU A 513 0.10 -14.74 -7.72
CA GLU A 513 1.08 -15.67 -7.15
C GLU A 513 2.41 -15.62 -7.89
N GLU A 514 2.38 -15.56 -9.23
CA GLU A 514 3.59 -15.42 -10.03
C GLU A 514 4.26 -14.06 -9.79
N PHE A 515 3.49 -12.97 -9.70
CA PHE A 515 4.02 -11.64 -9.33
C PHE A 515 4.64 -11.64 -7.93
N GLU A 516 3.94 -12.17 -6.93
CA GLU A 516 4.43 -12.24 -5.54
C GLU A 516 5.67 -13.14 -5.43
N ARG A 517 5.69 -14.26 -6.15
CA ARG A 517 6.84 -15.17 -6.26
C ARG A 517 8.03 -14.46 -6.91
N GLN A 518 7.82 -13.81 -8.05
CA GLN A 518 8.88 -13.08 -8.77
C GLN A 518 9.39 -11.88 -7.97
N HIS A 519 8.50 -11.13 -7.33
CA HIS A 519 8.89 -10.03 -6.45
C HIS A 519 9.74 -10.54 -5.28
N SER A 520 9.35 -11.67 -4.67
CA SER A 520 10.15 -12.35 -3.65
C SER A 520 11.52 -12.77 -4.20
N ASP A 521 11.56 -13.45 -5.35
CA ASP A 521 12.79 -13.94 -5.97
C ASP A 521 13.76 -12.80 -6.34
N PHE A 522 13.26 -11.69 -6.89
CA PHE A 522 14.05 -10.51 -7.22
C PHE A 522 14.48 -9.71 -5.98
N SER A 523 13.66 -9.66 -4.92
CA SER A 523 13.99 -8.97 -3.67
C SER A 523 15.16 -9.60 -2.89
N VAL A 524 15.43 -10.90 -3.13
CA VAL A 524 16.55 -11.63 -2.53
C VAL A 524 17.86 -11.41 -3.31
N GLN A 525 17.79 -10.99 -4.59
CA GLN A 525 18.96 -10.74 -5.45
C GLN A 525 19.55 -9.34 -5.20
N ASN A 526 20.18 -9.13 -4.05
CA ASN A 526 20.60 -7.79 -3.57
C ASN A 526 22.01 -7.31 -3.96
N ASP A 527 22.81 -8.13 -4.62
CA ASP A 527 24.24 -7.85 -4.85
C ASP A 527 24.54 -7.45 -6.31
N PRO A 528 25.41 -6.46 -6.55
CA PRO A 528 25.77 -6.01 -7.90
C PRO A 528 26.35 -7.14 -8.76
N LEU A 529 25.98 -7.14 -10.05
CA LEU A 529 26.52 -8.09 -11.03
C LEU A 529 28.02 -7.80 -11.24
N ASN A 530 28.84 -8.86 -11.17
CA ASN A 530 30.25 -8.79 -11.47
C ASN A 530 30.69 -10.01 -12.28
N TYR A 531 31.90 -9.95 -12.84
CA TYR A 531 32.42 -10.97 -13.76
C TYR A 531 32.37 -12.39 -13.16
N GLU A 532 32.80 -12.55 -11.90
CA GLU A 532 32.78 -13.85 -11.21
C GLU A 532 31.38 -14.41 -10.99
N ARG A 533 30.39 -13.54 -10.72
CA ARG A 533 29.00 -13.94 -10.53
C ARG A 533 28.35 -14.32 -11.84
N LEU A 534 28.63 -13.58 -12.92
CA LEU A 534 28.10 -13.90 -14.23
C LEU A 534 28.62 -15.28 -14.68
N LEU A 535 29.88 -15.63 -14.42
CA LEU A 535 30.41 -16.98 -14.69
C LEU A 535 29.77 -18.12 -13.87
N ARG A 536 28.96 -17.84 -12.84
CA ARG A 536 28.27 -18.87 -12.04
C ARG A 536 26.91 -19.19 -12.66
N LYS A 537 26.59 -20.49 -12.77
CA LYS A 537 25.38 -21.10 -13.39
C LYS A 537 23.99 -20.61 -12.91
N LYS A 538 23.89 -19.59 -12.05
CA LYS A 538 22.63 -19.06 -11.50
C LYS A 538 22.46 -17.54 -11.67
N CYS A 539 23.33 -16.86 -12.42
CA CYS A 539 23.25 -15.42 -12.62
C CYS A 539 22.68 -15.12 -14.01
N VAL A 540 21.55 -14.39 -14.05
CA VAL A 540 20.83 -14.01 -15.27
C VAL A 540 20.91 -12.49 -15.43
N ILE A 541 21.14 -12.04 -16.66
CA ILE A 541 20.97 -10.63 -17.05
C ILE A 541 19.53 -10.50 -17.49
N ASN A 542 18.79 -9.63 -16.82
CA ASN A 542 17.37 -9.48 -17.11
C ASN A 542 17.14 -8.57 -18.30
N HIS A 543 15.97 -8.70 -18.91
CA HIS A 543 15.36 -7.66 -19.74
C HIS A 543 14.85 -6.53 -18.83
N LEU A 544 14.65 -5.30 -19.30
CA LEU A 544 14.99 -4.68 -20.57
C LEU A 544 16.48 -4.28 -20.59
N ARG A 545 17.24 -4.64 -21.63
CA ARG A 545 18.69 -4.34 -21.69
C ARG A 545 18.94 -3.01 -22.42
N THR A 546 19.56 -2.05 -21.74
CA THR A 546 19.90 -0.75 -22.34
C THR A 546 21.39 -0.49 -22.20
N TYR A 547 22.03 -0.05 -23.27
CA TYR A 547 23.46 0.13 -23.38
C TYR A 547 23.82 1.58 -23.68
N ARG A 548 24.98 2.00 -23.18
CA ARG A 548 25.67 3.17 -23.70
C ARG A 548 26.34 2.79 -25.01
N ARG A 549 26.12 3.56 -26.08
CA ARG A 549 26.69 3.27 -27.40
C ARG A 549 28.22 3.12 -27.35
N GLU A 550 28.90 4.06 -26.71
CA GLU A 550 30.35 4.05 -26.50
C GLU A 550 30.84 2.73 -25.85
N ALA A 551 30.07 2.19 -24.89
CA ALA A 551 30.41 0.94 -24.24
C ALA A 551 30.30 -0.25 -25.19
N LEU A 552 29.31 -0.26 -26.10
CA LEU A 552 29.19 -1.26 -27.17
C LEU A 552 30.34 -1.14 -28.20
N GLU A 553 30.72 0.08 -28.58
CA GLU A 553 31.85 0.33 -29.50
C GLU A 553 33.17 -0.19 -28.91
N ILE A 554 33.42 0.07 -27.62
CA ILE A 554 34.61 -0.43 -26.91
C ILE A 554 34.55 -1.95 -26.74
N ALA A 555 33.37 -2.52 -26.47
CA ALA A 555 33.18 -3.96 -26.34
C ALA A 555 33.36 -4.72 -27.66
N GLY A 556 33.12 -4.05 -28.80
CA GLY A 556 33.10 -4.61 -30.15
C GLY A 556 31.76 -5.29 -30.49
N SER A 557 31.56 -5.64 -31.76
CA SER A 557 30.31 -6.22 -32.28
C SER A 557 29.81 -7.45 -31.49
N PHE A 558 28.50 -7.69 -31.52
CA PHE A 558 27.90 -8.94 -31.09
C PHE A 558 28.44 -10.09 -31.96
N ARG A 559 28.67 -11.25 -31.34
CA ARG A 559 29.19 -12.43 -32.06
C ARG A 559 28.07 -13.09 -32.84
N GLU A 560 28.17 -13.04 -34.16
CA GLU A 560 27.13 -13.51 -35.08
C GLU A 560 27.04 -15.05 -35.13
N ASN A 561 28.10 -15.75 -34.73
CA ASN A 561 28.11 -17.22 -34.67
C ASN A 561 27.45 -17.79 -33.40
N LEU A 562 26.91 -16.95 -32.51
CA LEU A 562 26.17 -17.38 -31.33
C LEU A 562 24.67 -17.47 -31.67
N GLU A 563 24.12 -18.69 -31.61
CA GLU A 563 22.67 -18.90 -31.78
C GLU A 563 21.85 -18.41 -30.58
N ILE A 564 22.42 -18.41 -29.37
CA ILE A 564 21.79 -17.99 -28.11
C ILE A 564 22.87 -17.42 -27.18
N GLY A 565 22.57 -16.35 -26.44
CA GLY A 565 23.41 -15.83 -25.35
C GLY A 565 24.41 -14.76 -25.78
N GLU A 566 24.13 -14.08 -26.88
CA GLU A 566 24.85 -12.92 -27.39
C GLU A 566 24.86 -11.75 -26.39
N ASP A 567 23.77 -11.55 -25.65
CA ASP A 567 23.65 -10.56 -24.58
C ASP A 567 24.55 -10.90 -23.37
N TRP A 568 24.65 -12.19 -23.04
CA TRP A 568 25.48 -12.70 -21.97
C TRP A 568 26.97 -12.61 -22.30
N ASP A 569 27.36 -12.92 -23.54
CA ASP A 569 28.71 -12.68 -24.05
C ASP A 569 29.07 -11.18 -24.03
N MET A 570 28.15 -10.32 -24.47
CA MET A 570 28.35 -8.87 -24.46
C MET A 570 28.59 -8.35 -23.04
N ALA A 571 27.76 -8.75 -22.08
CA ALA A 571 27.92 -8.35 -20.68
C ALA A 571 29.23 -8.83 -20.06
N LEU A 572 29.70 -10.05 -20.37
CA LEU A 572 31.02 -10.51 -19.96
C LEU A 572 32.14 -9.64 -20.55
N ARG A 573 32.02 -9.24 -21.81
CA ARG A 573 33.00 -8.37 -22.48
C ARG A 573 33.01 -6.95 -21.92
N LEU A 574 31.84 -6.40 -21.58
CA LEU A 574 31.72 -5.11 -20.90
C LEU A 574 32.39 -5.14 -19.53
N LEU A 575 32.08 -6.15 -18.71
CA LEU A 575 32.70 -6.35 -17.40
C LEU A 575 34.22 -6.54 -17.49
N ALA A 576 34.70 -7.31 -18.48
CA ALA A 576 36.13 -7.52 -18.71
C ALA A 576 36.88 -6.25 -19.12
N ARG A 577 36.17 -5.25 -19.68
CA ARG A 577 36.70 -3.92 -20.04
C ARG A 577 36.54 -2.89 -18.94
N GLY A 578 36.06 -3.29 -17.76
CA GLY A 578 35.92 -2.41 -16.59
C GLY A 578 34.60 -1.66 -16.50
N PHE A 579 33.65 -1.89 -17.42
CA PHE A 579 32.31 -1.30 -17.30
C PHE A 579 31.50 -1.97 -16.19
N GLN A 580 30.67 -1.18 -15.52
CA GLN A 580 29.67 -1.68 -14.58
C GLN A 580 28.37 -2.04 -15.29
N ILE A 581 27.61 -2.95 -14.69
CA ILE A 581 26.25 -3.29 -15.08
C ILE A 581 25.31 -2.89 -13.94
N ARG A 582 24.28 -2.09 -14.23
CA ARG A 582 23.32 -1.59 -13.25
C ARG A 582 21.96 -2.28 -13.36
N GLN A 583 21.36 -2.60 -12.23
CA GLN A 583 20.00 -3.13 -12.16
C GLN A 583 19.04 -2.09 -11.56
N VAL A 584 17.98 -1.77 -12.29
CA VAL A 584 16.84 -0.98 -11.83
C VAL A 584 15.84 -1.93 -11.15
N ARG A 585 15.66 -1.77 -9.84
CA ARG A 585 14.83 -2.65 -9.00
C ARG A 585 13.33 -2.35 -9.12
N ARG A 586 12.82 -2.45 -10.34
CA ARG A 586 11.40 -2.27 -10.67
C ARG A 586 11.02 -3.20 -11.82
N PHE A 587 9.80 -3.71 -11.78
CA PHE A 587 9.19 -4.35 -12.95
C PHE A 587 8.94 -3.28 -14.01
N LEU A 588 9.69 -3.34 -15.11
CA LEU A 588 9.57 -2.39 -16.23
C LEU A 588 9.44 -3.10 -17.59
N TYR A 589 9.52 -4.43 -17.60
CA TYR A 589 9.48 -5.27 -18.80
C TYR A 589 8.51 -6.42 -18.56
N CYS A 590 7.74 -6.80 -19.57
CA CYS A 590 6.83 -7.94 -19.55
C CYS A 590 7.36 -9.00 -20.51
N TYR A 591 7.81 -10.12 -19.94
CA TYR A 591 8.46 -11.24 -20.62
C TYR A 591 7.46 -12.36 -20.90
N ARG A 592 7.06 -12.54 -22.15
CA ARG A 592 6.04 -13.48 -22.60
C ARG A 592 6.59 -14.90 -22.63
N LEU A 593 5.81 -15.86 -22.12
CA LEU A 593 6.07 -17.29 -22.28
C LEU A 593 5.21 -17.87 -23.40
N HIS A 594 5.85 -18.33 -24.47
CA HIS A 594 5.20 -19.15 -25.50
C HIS A 594 6.09 -20.31 -25.96
N THR A 595 5.51 -21.29 -26.65
CA THR A 595 6.19 -22.51 -27.15
C THR A 595 7.34 -22.25 -28.15
N GLY A 596 7.46 -21.00 -28.61
CA GLY A 596 8.53 -20.51 -29.48
C GLY A 596 9.78 -20.02 -28.75
N ASN A 597 9.71 -19.75 -27.44
CA ASN A 597 10.78 -19.08 -26.69
C ASN A 597 12.14 -19.79 -26.85
N HIS A 598 13.14 -19.02 -27.27
CA HIS A 598 14.52 -19.52 -27.41
C HIS A 598 15.14 -19.97 -26.08
N SER A 599 14.67 -19.46 -24.94
CA SER A 599 15.17 -19.73 -23.59
C SER A 599 14.85 -21.15 -23.08
N GLU A 600 13.69 -21.74 -23.43
CA GLU A 600 13.38 -23.15 -23.12
C GLU A 600 14.22 -24.14 -23.96
N LYS A 601 14.45 -23.83 -25.24
CA LYS A 601 15.35 -24.61 -26.11
C LYS A 601 16.83 -24.43 -25.73
N GLY A 602 17.19 -23.26 -25.20
CA GLY A 602 18.54 -22.86 -24.81
C GLY A 602 19.05 -23.48 -23.50
N ALA A 603 18.18 -23.73 -22.51
CA ALA A 603 18.57 -24.41 -21.27
C ALA A 603 19.11 -25.84 -21.51
N LEU A 604 18.67 -26.47 -22.61
CA LEU A 604 19.16 -27.77 -23.09
C LEU A 604 20.45 -27.66 -23.93
N ARG A 605 20.68 -26.56 -24.69
CA ARG A 605 21.88 -26.34 -25.54
C ARG A 605 23.04 -25.54 -24.90
N LEU A 606 22.81 -24.72 -23.88
CA LEU A 606 23.92 -24.09 -23.11
C LEU A 606 24.80 -25.15 -22.41
N ARG A 607 24.30 -26.38 -22.26
CA ARG A 607 25.08 -27.54 -21.83
C ARG A 607 26.16 -27.96 -22.84
N SER A 608 26.00 -27.67 -24.13
CA SER A 608 26.95 -28.01 -25.20
C SER A 608 27.93 -26.89 -25.57
N PHE A 609 27.64 -25.63 -25.18
CA PHE A 609 28.52 -24.49 -25.44
C PHE A 609 29.60 -24.24 -24.39
N LEU A 610 29.54 -24.92 -23.24
CA LEU A 610 30.73 -25.09 -22.41
C LEU A 610 31.52 -26.23 -23.04
N PRO A 611 32.67 -25.98 -23.71
CA PRO A 611 33.57 -27.07 -24.04
C PRO A 611 33.82 -27.83 -22.75
N GLY A 612 33.77 -29.15 -22.84
CA GLY A 612 34.15 -30.03 -21.75
C GLY A 612 35.44 -29.53 -21.10
N ARG A 613 35.64 -29.92 -19.85
CA ARG A 613 36.86 -29.67 -19.07
C ARG A 613 38.15 -30.30 -19.68
N SER A 614 38.23 -30.47 -20.99
CA SER A 614 39.37 -30.97 -21.73
C SER A 614 39.44 -30.27 -23.09
N LYS A 615 40.58 -29.59 -23.34
CA LYS A 615 41.02 -28.95 -24.59
C LYS A 615 40.57 -27.49 -24.82
N LEU A 616 41.10 -26.56 -24.02
CA LEU A 616 41.74 -25.34 -24.54
C LEU A 616 42.62 -24.69 -23.43
N GLY A 617 43.87 -25.13 -23.38
CA GLY A 617 45.10 -24.31 -23.29
C GLY A 617 45.35 -23.18 -22.28
N TRP A 618 44.46 -22.78 -21.37
CA TRP A 618 44.78 -21.69 -20.43
C TRP A 618 45.16 -22.22 -19.04
N ARG A 619 46.48 -22.33 -18.80
CA ARG A 619 47.11 -22.68 -17.52
C ARG A 619 47.06 -21.48 -16.56
N TRP A 620 46.43 -21.62 -15.39
CA TRP A 620 46.81 -20.85 -14.20
C TRP A 620 47.36 -21.81 -13.12
N PRO A 621 48.55 -21.54 -12.51
CA PRO A 621 49.24 -22.50 -11.67
C PRO A 621 48.51 -22.87 -10.39
N ARG A 622 48.40 -24.17 -10.14
CA ARG A 622 48.10 -24.74 -8.81
C ARG A 622 49.35 -24.67 -7.96
N ALA A 623 49.36 -23.85 -6.93
CA ALA A 623 50.25 -24.02 -5.79
C ALA A 623 49.47 -23.79 -4.49
N LEU A 624 49.64 -24.73 -3.55
CA LEU A 624 49.22 -24.71 -2.14
C LEU A 624 47.80 -25.24 -1.80
N GLY A 625 47.70 -26.58 -1.77
CA GLY A 625 47.58 -27.27 -0.47
C GLY A 625 46.20 -27.49 0.16
N ARG A 626 45.33 -28.33 -0.44
CA ARG A 626 44.16 -28.93 0.25
C ARG A 626 44.35 -30.38 0.72
N ALA A 627 45.56 -30.94 0.59
CA ALA A 627 45.81 -32.35 0.86
C ALA A 627 46.13 -32.69 2.35
N ALA A 628 46.41 -31.71 3.21
CA ALA A 628 46.81 -32.00 4.60
C ALA A 628 45.65 -32.05 5.62
N ILE A 629 44.48 -31.48 5.31
CA ILE A 629 43.40 -31.33 6.30
C ILE A 629 42.38 -32.48 6.25
N LYS A 630 42.26 -33.18 5.12
CA LYS A 630 41.24 -34.23 4.95
C LYS A 630 41.58 -35.55 5.68
N LYS A 631 42.85 -35.80 6.01
CA LYS A 631 43.29 -37.10 6.53
C LYS A 631 43.31 -37.21 8.06
N ARG A 632 43.06 -36.11 8.79
CA ARG A 632 43.03 -36.12 10.27
C ARG A 632 41.63 -35.97 10.89
N VAL A 633 40.61 -35.63 10.10
CA VAL A 633 39.23 -35.45 10.57
C VAL A 633 38.37 -36.72 10.41
N SER A 634 38.79 -37.68 9.57
CA SER A 634 37.98 -38.87 9.26
C SER A 634 38.14 -40.05 10.22
N ARG A 635 38.83 -39.90 11.37
CA ARG A 635 38.95 -40.99 12.37
C ARG A 635 38.37 -40.69 13.76
N LEU A 636 37.82 -39.48 13.97
CA LEU A 636 37.18 -39.11 15.24
C LEU A 636 35.67 -38.78 15.10
N GLY A 637 35.11 -38.85 13.88
CA GLY A 637 33.77 -38.34 13.58
C GLY A 637 32.68 -39.39 13.30
N GLU A 638 32.97 -40.70 13.36
CA GLU A 638 32.01 -41.72 12.88
C GLU A 638 31.23 -42.47 13.97
N THR A 639 31.35 -42.10 15.25
CA THR A 639 30.58 -42.79 16.32
C THR A 639 29.59 -41.90 17.11
N MET A 640 29.43 -40.59 16.83
CA MET A 640 28.67 -39.70 17.75
C MET A 640 27.65 -38.71 17.18
N THR A 641 27.39 -38.57 15.88
CA THR A 641 26.44 -37.51 15.42
C THR A 641 25.51 -37.89 14.28
N ARG A 642 24.44 -38.63 14.58
CA ARG A 642 23.22 -38.59 13.75
C ARG A 642 21.88 -38.42 14.49
N ASN A 643 21.83 -38.41 15.83
CA ASN A 643 20.54 -38.29 16.56
C ASN A 643 20.47 -37.21 17.67
N ALA A 644 21.48 -36.35 17.86
CA ALA A 644 21.50 -35.41 19.00
C ALA A 644 21.28 -33.92 18.67
N ALA A 645 21.66 -33.43 17.47
CA ALA A 645 21.72 -31.98 17.20
C ALA A 645 20.36 -31.23 17.20
N PRO A 646 19.25 -31.77 16.62
CA PRO A 646 17.96 -31.08 16.63
C PRO A 646 17.30 -31.09 18.02
N ARG A 647 17.57 -32.14 18.82
CA ARG A 647 17.07 -32.25 20.20
C ARG A 647 17.82 -31.30 21.13
N LEU A 648 19.13 -31.14 20.96
CA LEU A 648 19.94 -30.24 21.77
C LEU A 648 19.59 -28.77 21.52
N SER A 649 19.33 -28.34 20.28
CA SER A 649 18.93 -26.95 19.98
C SER A 649 17.55 -26.60 20.53
N VAL A 650 16.61 -27.55 20.50
CA VAL A 650 15.27 -27.38 21.09
C VAL A 650 15.32 -27.39 22.61
N LEU A 651 16.13 -28.28 23.22
CA LEU A 651 16.37 -28.32 24.66
C LEU A 651 17.08 -27.06 25.16
N LEU A 652 18.13 -26.60 24.46
CA LEU A 652 18.83 -25.33 24.74
C LEU A 652 17.88 -24.14 24.61
N SER A 653 17.04 -24.10 23.57
CA SER A 653 16.06 -23.02 23.41
C SER A 653 14.99 -23.03 24.51
N ARG A 654 14.51 -24.20 24.94
CA ARG A 654 13.52 -24.33 26.04
C ARG A 654 14.15 -24.03 27.40
N ALA A 655 15.38 -24.48 27.63
CA ALA A 655 16.15 -24.17 28.84
C ALA A 655 16.50 -22.68 28.92
N LEU A 656 16.92 -22.07 27.80
CA LEU A 656 17.15 -20.62 27.71
C LEU A 656 15.86 -19.83 27.92
N SER A 657 14.73 -20.21 27.32
CA SER A 657 13.45 -19.54 27.56
C SER A 657 12.94 -19.69 29.01
N ALA A 658 13.12 -20.87 29.63
CA ALA A 658 12.73 -21.10 31.02
C ALA A 658 13.66 -20.41 32.03
N PHE A 659 14.96 -20.34 31.73
CA PHE A 659 15.93 -19.55 32.48
C PHE A 659 15.64 -18.05 32.33
N TYR A 660 15.32 -17.61 31.10
CA TYR A 660 14.95 -16.24 30.74
C TYR A 660 13.69 -15.76 31.48
N SER A 661 12.63 -16.58 31.56
CA SER A 661 11.42 -16.19 32.31
C SER A 661 11.67 -16.09 33.82
N ARG A 662 12.52 -16.95 34.40
CA ARG A 662 12.93 -16.87 35.82
C ARG A 662 13.84 -15.71 36.14
N CYS A 663 14.68 -15.29 35.20
CA CYS A 663 15.63 -14.20 35.39
C CYS A 663 14.98 -12.82 35.25
N ARG A 664 13.92 -12.69 34.44
CA ARG A 664 13.24 -11.42 34.16
C ARG A 664 12.75 -10.70 35.41
N SER A 665 12.12 -11.41 36.35
CA SER A 665 11.67 -10.81 37.62
C SER A 665 12.82 -10.49 38.59
N ARG A 666 13.91 -11.28 38.52
CA ARG A 666 15.11 -11.11 39.36
C ARG A 666 15.97 -9.92 38.97
N PHE A 667 15.94 -9.52 37.71
CA PHE A 667 16.71 -8.39 37.18
C PHE A 667 15.87 -7.13 36.94
N ALA A 668 14.61 -7.12 37.41
CA ALA A 668 13.79 -5.92 37.40
C ALA A 668 14.44 -4.84 38.31
N GLY A 669 14.62 -3.63 37.78
CA GLY A 669 15.21 -2.51 38.52
C GLY A 669 16.71 -2.28 38.37
N ILE A 670 17.40 -2.97 37.44
CA ILE A 670 18.80 -2.64 37.12
C ILE A 670 18.89 -1.23 36.54
N GLU A 671 19.78 -0.41 37.11
CA GLU A 671 20.14 0.91 36.58
C GLU A 671 21.49 0.86 35.87
N LEU A 672 21.56 1.44 34.67
CA LEU A 672 22.78 1.60 33.91
C LEU A 672 23.60 2.77 34.46
N LYS A 673 24.93 2.63 34.48
CA LYS A 673 25.85 3.68 34.94
C LYS A 673 26.57 4.31 33.76
N PHE A 674 26.62 5.64 33.74
CA PHE A 674 27.23 6.41 32.65
C PHE A 674 28.44 7.21 33.13
N GLY A 675 29.32 7.58 32.20
CA GLY A 675 30.42 8.52 32.46
C GLY A 675 29.91 9.95 32.69
N LYS A 676 30.77 10.82 33.25
CA LYS A 676 30.47 12.25 33.43
C LYS A 676 30.64 13.03 32.12
N ARG A 677 29.87 14.11 31.96
CA ARG A 677 30.04 15.08 30.87
C ARG A 677 31.31 15.92 31.12
N SER A 678 32.05 16.27 30.06
CA SER A 678 33.27 17.06 30.16
C SER A 678 33.53 17.83 28.86
N SER A 679 33.82 19.13 28.99
CA SER A 679 34.10 20.05 27.88
C SER A 679 35.57 20.10 27.45
N ALA A 680 36.51 19.68 28.31
CA ALA A 680 37.95 19.94 28.12
C ALA A 680 38.64 19.07 27.04
N SER A 681 37.99 18.01 26.54
CA SER A 681 38.51 17.13 25.47
C SER A 681 37.42 16.21 24.89
N ALA A 682 36.28 16.80 24.52
CA ALA A 682 35.11 16.02 24.15
C ALA A 682 35.22 15.35 22.76
N ARG A 683 35.16 14.02 22.73
CA ARG A 683 35.06 13.22 21.51
C ARG A 683 33.67 12.62 21.44
N LEU A 684 32.86 13.15 20.53
CA LEU A 684 31.43 12.84 20.46
C LEU A 684 31.16 11.77 19.40
N GLY A 685 30.49 10.69 19.78
CA GLY A 685 29.96 9.72 18.83
C GLY A 685 28.48 9.91 18.56
N TYR A 686 28.10 10.10 17.31
CA TYR A 686 26.72 9.99 16.84
C TYR A 686 26.43 8.54 16.44
N HIS A 687 25.37 7.95 17.00
CA HIS A 687 24.92 6.61 16.61
C HIS A 687 23.51 6.63 16.01
N LEU A 688 23.39 6.14 14.78
CA LEU A 688 22.16 6.16 13.98
C LEU A 688 21.71 4.76 13.55
N GLY A 689 20.43 4.64 13.20
CA GLY A 689 19.89 3.42 12.57
C GLY A 689 20.38 3.30 11.13
N ILE A 690 19.82 4.12 10.23
CA ILE A 690 20.21 4.17 8.83
C ILE A 690 20.79 5.56 8.56
N PHE A 691 21.93 5.64 7.88
CA PHE A 691 22.53 6.93 7.54
C PHE A 691 23.38 6.85 6.27
N PRO A 692 23.29 7.82 5.33
CA PRO A 692 22.37 8.97 5.32
C PRO A 692 20.95 8.63 4.84
N ILE A 693 19.96 9.50 5.13
CA ILE A 693 18.56 9.38 4.69
C ILE A 693 18.11 10.72 4.05
N LEU A 694 17.36 10.65 2.93
CA LEU A 694 16.90 11.83 2.18
C LEU A 694 16.05 12.80 3.03
N SER A 695 15.17 12.26 3.87
CA SER A 695 14.24 13.04 4.70
C SER A 695 14.85 13.55 6.02
N GLU A 696 16.09 13.17 6.35
CA GLU A 696 16.79 13.58 7.59
C GLU A 696 17.89 14.61 7.31
N THR A 697 17.61 15.58 6.44
CA THR A 697 18.56 16.65 6.06
C THR A 697 19.00 17.49 7.27
N PHE A 698 18.11 17.74 8.22
CA PHE A 698 18.39 18.49 9.45
C PHE A 698 19.44 17.79 10.33
N VAL A 699 19.45 16.45 10.41
CA VAL A 699 20.48 15.68 11.15
C VAL A 699 21.86 15.90 10.52
N ARG A 700 21.93 15.93 9.18
CA ARG A 700 23.18 16.20 8.46
C ARG A 700 23.68 17.62 8.70
N ARG A 701 22.78 18.61 8.66
CA ARG A 701 23.11 20.03 8.95
C ARG A 701 23.60 20.19 10.39
N GLU A 702 22.91 19.57 11.35
CA GLU A 702 23.30 19.55 12.76
C GLU A 702 24.72 18.97 12.95
N ILE A 703 24.99 17.80 12.37
CA ILE A 703 26.33 17.17 12.42
C ILE A 703 27.40 18.06 11.81
N GLN A 704 27.10 18.71 10.68
CA GLN A 704 28.03 19.61 10.01
C GLN A 704 28.34 20.84 10.87
N ALA A 705 27.30 21.53 11.36
CA ALA A 705 27.45 22.71 12.19
C ALA A 705 28.20 22.40 13.50
N LEU A 706 27.91 21.24 14.13
CA LEU A 706 28.66 20.77 15.30
C LEU A 706 30.15 20.57 14.99
N ARG A 707 30.51 20.05 13.82
CA ARG A 707 31.92 19.96 13.40
C ARG A 707 32.56 21.34 13.22
N GLU A 708 31.81 22.29 12.69
CA GLU A 708 32.26 23.68 12.48
C GLU A 708 32.53 24.41 13.81
N THR A 709 31.89 24.00 14.92
CA THR A 709 32.26 24.47 16.28
C THR A 709 33.62 23.96 16.79
N GLY A 710 34.33 23.13 16.01
CA GLY A 710 35.59 22.50 16.39
C GLY A 710 35.44 21.20 17.20
N LEU A 711 34.25 20.62 17.26
CA LEU A 711 34.01 19.37 17.99
C LEU A 711 34.50 18.14 17.20
N GLU A 712 35.28 17.27 17.86
CA GLU A 712 35.68 15.99 17.29
C GLU A 712 34.48 15.01 17.26
N LEU A 713 33.81 14.93 16.11
CA LEU A 713 32.57 14.17 15.92
C LEU A 713 32.77 12.94 15.00
N PHE A 714 32.46 11.76 15.55
CA PHE A 714 32.52 10.46 14.89
C PHE A 714 31.12 9.90 14.66
N ILE A 715 30.88 9.24 13.52
CA ILE A 715 29.56 8.71 13.16
C ILE A 715 29.60 7.19 13.10
N SER A 716 28.60 6.54 13.67
CA SER A 716 28.30 5.13 13.45
C SER A 716 26.85 4.94 13.07
N ALA A 717 26.57 3.96 12.20
CA ALA A 717 25.22 3.63 11.78
C ALA A 717 25.03 2.11 11.69
N ARG A 718 23.81 1.61 11.87
CA ARG A 718 23.53 0.19 11.64
C ARG A 718 23.77 -0.19 10.19
N SER A 719 23.23 0.57 9.23
CA SER A 719 23.40 0.33 7.79
C SER A 719 23.35 1.64 6.99
N SER A 720 23.78 1.60 5.72
CA SER A 720 23.55 2.70 4.77
C SER A 720 22.15 2.61 4.15
N SER A 721 21.63 3.73 3.65
CA SER A 721 20.41 3.74 2.82
C SER A 721 20.70 3.17 1.43
N SER A 722 19.67 2.67 0.73
CA SER A 722 19.73 2.34 -0.70
C SER A 722 19.76 3.57 -1.59
N ASP A 723 19.24 4.69 -1.10
CA ASP A 723 18.96 5.89 -1.90
C ASP A 723 20.15 6.85 -1.95
N TYR A 724 21.18 6.59 -1.14
CA TYR A 724 22.41 7.37 -1.08
C TYR A 724 23.64 6.47 -0.98
N PRO A 725 24.78 6.87 -1.58
CA PRO A 725 26.05 6.20 -1.34
C PRO A 725 26.39 6.23 0.15
N SER A 726 27.00 5.15 0.63
CA SER A 726 27.54 5.08 1.99
C SER A 726 28.54 6.22 2.23
N ASP A 727 28.45 6.86 3.40
CA ASP A 727 29.39 7.90 3.81
C ASP A 727 30.69 7.24 4.28
N PRO A 728 31.84 7.51 3.62
CA PRO A 728 33.11 6.88 3.98
C PRO A 728 33.57 7.23 5.41
N ASN A 729 33.06 8.32 5.99
CA ASN A 729 33.37 8.75 7.35
C ASN A 729 32.45 8.13 8.42
N THR A 730 31.54 7.23 8.03
CA THR A 730 30.60 6.55 8.92
C THR A 730 31.00 5.10 9.16
N PHE A 731 31.04 4.68 10.43
CA PHE A 731 31.26 3.29 10.81
C PHE A 731 29.96 2.48 10.73
N TYR A 732 29.85 1.61 9.71
CA TYR A 732 28.67 0.76 9.50
C TYR A 732 28.79 -0.59 10.23
N LEU A 733 27.74 -0.98 10.96
CA LEU A 733 27.69 -2.24 11.71
C LEU A 733 27.31 -3.44 10.85
N GLU A 734 26.43 -3.25 9.86
CA GLU A 734 25.96 -4.30 8.96
C GLU A 734 26.82 -4.41 7.69
N PRO A 735 26.97 -5.62 7.12
CA PRO A 735 26.36 -6.89 7.54
C PRO A 735 27.02 -7.50 8.80
N LEU A 736 26.20 -8.01 9.73
CA LEU A 736 26.67 -8.61 10.97
C LEU A 736 27.40 -9.93 10.73
N LYS A 737 28.69 -9.99 11.05
CA LYS A 737 29.47 -11.24 11.05
C LYS A 737 29.60 -11.79 12.47
N VAL A 738 29.29 -13.08 12.66
CA VAL A 738 29.39 -13.76 13.96
C VAL A 738 30.78 -13.60 14.58
N SER A 739 31.84 -13.68 13.77
CA SER A 739 33.22 -13.47 14.24
C SER A 739 33.46 -12.06 14.78
N GLN A 740 32.90 -11.03 14.15
CA GLN A 740 33.02 -9.64 14.61
C GLN A 740 32.28 -9.43 15.92
N ILE A 741 31.07 -9.98 16.05
CA ILE A 741 30.28 -9.94 17.29
C ILE A 741 31.04 -10.61 18.44
N LEU A 742 31.52 -11.84 18.23
CA LEU A 742 32.27 -12.59 19.25
C LEU A 742 33.55 -11.85 19.66
N THR A 743 34.31 -11.35 18.67
CA THR A 743 35.53 -10.59 18.96
C THR A 743 35.21 -9.31 19.72
N ALA A 744 34.13 -8.60 19.35
CA ALA A 744 33.72 -7.40 20.06
C ALA A 744 33.31 -7.71 21.50
N PHE A 745 32.48 -8.72 21.71
CA PHE A 745 32.04 -9.16 23.03
C PHE A 745 33.21 -9.54 23.92
N LEU A 746 34.11 -10.41 23.44
CA LEU A 746 35.29 -10.81 24.21
C LEU A 746 36.21 -9.61 24.52
N SER A 747 36.44 -8.73 23.54
CA SER A 747 37.32 -7.57 23.74
C SER A 747 36.77 -6.56 24.76
N VAL A 748 35.46 -6.36 24.76
CA VAL A 748 34.77 -5.43 25.64
C VAL A 748 34.62 -6.04 27.03
N PHE A 749 34.22 -7.32 27.12
CA PHE A 749 34.11 -8.05 28.38
C PHE A 749 35.46 -8.16 29.10
N ALA A 750 36.54 -8.45 28.38
CA ALA A 750 37.89 -8.52 28.97
C ALA A 750 38.36 -7.18 29.56
N ARG A 751 37.93 -6.05 28.99
CA ARG A 751 38.28 -4.70 29.48
C ARG A 751 37.33 -4.18 30.54
N ARG A 752 36.05 -4.56 30.48
CA ARG A 752 34.95 -3.98 31.24
C ARG A 752 33.94 -5.06 31.69
N PRO A 753 34.36 -6.07 32.48
CA PRO A 753 33.52 -7.25 32.76
C PRO A 753 32.24 -6.90 33.53
N PHE A 754 32.33 -6.02 34.53
CA PHE A 754 31.19 -5.67 35.39
C PHE A 754 30.11 -4.85 34.67
N THR A 755 30.49 -3.82 33.89
CA THR A 755 29.53 -3.02 33.12
C THR A 755 28.95 -3.82 31.95
N THR A 756 29.73 -4.70 31.32
CA THR A 756 29.24 -5.62 30.29
C THR A 756 28.21 -6.61 30.85
N ALA A 757 28.47 -7.18 32.04
CA ALA A 757 27.53 -8.07 32.71
C ALA A 757 26.24 -7.32 33.15
N SER A 758 26.36 -6.10 33.66
CA SER A 758 25.22 -5.25 34.02
C SER A 758 24.34 -4.92 32.80
N ALA A 759 24.95 -4.53 31.68
CA ALA A 759 24.27 -4.27 30.42
C ALA A 759 23.55 -5.52 29.88
N LEU A 760 24.17 -6.68 29.97
CA LEU A 760 23.56 -7.97 29.61
C LEU A 760 22.29 -8.24 30.42
N CYS A 761 22.39 -8.13 31.76
CA CYS A 761 21.26 -8.33 32.66
C CYS A 761 20.14 -7.30 32.41
N TYR A 762 20.49 -6.04 32.12
CA TYR A 762 19.53 -5.00 31.76
C TYR A 762 18.79 -5.32 30.45
N CYS A 763 19.50 -5.71 29.37
CA CYS A 763 18.87 -6.11 28.12
C CYS A 763 17.89 -7.28 28.32
N TRP A 764 18.25 -8.25 29.16
CA TRP A 764 17.37 -9.36 29.50
C TRP A 764 16.17 -8.95 30.37
N SER A 765 16.30 -7.96 31.25
CA SER A 765 15.21 -7.51 32.11
C SER A 765 14.11 -6.75 31.34
N GLN A 766 14.46 -6.07 30.24
CA GLN A 766 13.49 -5.35 29.41
C GLN A 766 12.48 -6.29 28.73
N GLY A 767 12.85 -7.56 28.54
CA GLY A 767 11.89 -8.64 28.26
C GLY A 767 11.04 -8.44 27.00
N ARG A 768 11.67 -8.26 25.83
CA ARG A 768 10.99 -8.03 24.53
C ARG A 768 10.29 -9.25 23.95
N GLY A 769 9.99 -10.26 24.78
CA GLY A 769 9.21 -11.44 24.42
C GLY A 769 9.95 -12.49 23.57
N ASN A 770 11.16 -12.19 23.08
CA ASN A 770 11.94 -13.10 22.25
C ASN A 770 13.45 -12.98 22.51
N VAL A 771 14.06 -14.06 23.00
CA VAL A 771 15.51 -14.19 23.29
C VAL A 771 16.39 -13.80 22.09
N ARG A 772 15.95 -14.06 20.86
CA ARG A 772 16.72 -13.73 19.64
C ARG A 772 16.86 -12.22 19.44
N SER A 773 15.82 -11.45 19.76
CA SER A 773 15.83 -9.99 19.61
C SER A 773 16.77 -9.35 20.65
N ASP A 774 16.71 -9.81 21.90
CA ASP A 774 17.57 -9.29 22.97
C ASP A 774 19.05 -9.61 22.72
N LEU A 775 19.35 -10.80 22.19
CA LEU A 775 20.71 -11.17 21.79
C LEU A 775 21.21 -10.29 20.63
N ARG A 776 20.34 -9.93 19.69
CA ARG A 776 20.68 -9.03 18.58
C ARG A 776 20.98 -7.62 19.10
N ASP A 777 20.14 -7.08 19.99
CA ASP A 777 20.34 -5.75 20.57
C ASP A 777 21.65 -5.66 21.36
N LEU A 778 21.95 -6.69 22.16
CA LEU A 778 23.22 -6.80 22.85
C LEU A 778 24.41 -6.86 21.87
N ALA A 779 24.29 -7.64 20.79
CA ALA A 779 25.35 -7.76 19.80
C ALA A 779 25.67 -6.40 19.16
N LEU A 780 24.63 -5.64 18.79
CA LEU A 780 24.76 -4.30 18.23
C LEU A 780 25.36 -3.32 19.25
N ALA A 781 24.83 -3.28 20.47
CA ALA A 781 25.36 -2.43 21.55
C ALA A 781 26.84 -2.74 21.85
N THR A 782 27.25 -4.01 21.80
CA THR A 782 28.64 -4.43 22.02
C THR A 782 29.57 -3.94 20.90
N LEU A 783 29.12 -3.99 19.65
CA LEU A 783 29.87 -3.46 18.51
C LEU A 783 30.03 -1.94 18.62
N VAL A 784 28.96 -1.23 19.00
CA VAL A 784 28.99 0.23 19.24
C VAL A 784 29.92 0.56 20.42
N ALA A 785 29.88 -0.21 21.50
CA ALA A 785 30.78 -0.02 22.65
C ALA A 785 32.25 -0.21 22.27
N ARG A 786 32.56 -1.24 21.46
CA ARG A 786 33.91 -1.45 20.94
C ARG A 786 34.35 -0.29 20.05
N TRP A 787 33.48 0.18 19.16
CA TRP A 787 33.75 1.34 18.33
C TRP A 787 34.04 2.58 19.19
N ALA A 788 33.20 2.86 20.19
CA ALA A 788 33.37 3.97 21.10
C ALA A 788 34.71 3.93 21.85
N LEU A 789 35.09 2.75 22.35
CA LEU A 789 36.39 2.55 23.00
C LEU A 789 37.57 2.71 22.02
N SER A 790 37.42 2.26 20.77
CA SER A 790 38.46 2.39 19.75
C SER A 790 38.70 3.83 19.32
N GLN A 791 37.63 4.63 19.25
CA GLN A 791 37.66 6.05 18.91
C GLN A 791 37.92 6.94 20.13
N ARG A 792 38.11 6.34 21.33
CA ARG A 792 38.29 7.05 22.60
C ARG A 792 37.21 8.09 22.85
N LEU A 793 35.95 7.74 22.54
CA LEU A 793 34.83 8.64 22.75
C LEU A 793 34.65 8.93 24.23
N THR A 794 34.22 10.15 24.54
CA THR A 794 33.85 10.57 25.89
C THR A 794 32.33 10.65 26.06
N HIS A 795 31.59 10.73 24.94
CA HIS A 795 30.14 10.86 24.92
C HIS A 795 29.54 10.13 23.72
N LEU A 796 28.40 9.45 23.93
CA LEU A 796 27.57 8.89 22.87
C LEU A 796 26.23 9.63 22.81
N HIS A 797 25.92 10.14 21.63
CA HIS A 797 24.68 10.84 21.34
C HIS A 797 23.89 10.09 20.25
N ALA A 798 22.58 9.94 20.48
CA ALA A 798 21.67 9.42 19.47
C ALA A 798 20.69 10.53 19.08
N PRO A 799 20.57 10.89 17.78
CA PRO A 799 19.67 11.94 17.38
C PRO A 799 18.19 11.50 17.42
N TRP A 800 17.85 10.29 17.85
CA TRP A 800 16.45 9.81 17.87
C TRP A 800 16.16 9.07 19.16
N GLY A 801 14.89 8.88 19.52
CA GLY A 801 14.43 8.11 20.68
C GLY A 801 14.08 6.66 20.37
N ASN A 802 14.93 5.96 19.62
CA ASN A 802 14.60 4.67 18.99
C ASN A 802 15.57 3.52 19.34
N GLU A 803 15.50 2.41 18.62
CA GLU A 803 16.34 1.23 18.85
C GLU A 803 17.84 1.54 18.75
N ALA A 804 18.25 2.45 17.86
CA ALA A 804 19.64 2.90 17.78
C ALA A 804 20.02 3.64 19.07
N ALA A 805 19.14 4.51 19.58
CA ALA A 805 19.38 5.16 20.87
C ALA A 805 19.49 4.16 22.02
N PHE A 806 18.69 3.09 21.99
CA PHE A 806 18.80 2.01 22.96
C PHE A 806 20.16 1.31 22.85
N HIS A 807 20.65 1.01 21.64
CA HIS A 807 21.98 0.44 21.44
C HIS A 807 23.08 1.39 21.94
N ALA A 808 22.96 2.69 21.66
CA ALA A 808 23.90 3.71 22.12
C ALA A 808 23.90 3.86 23.65
N MET A 809 22.73 3.81 24.30
CA MET A 809 22.58 3.85 25.75
C MET A 809 23.30 2.67 26.42
N VAL A 810 23.00 1.45 25.94
CA VAL A 810 23.64 0.23 26.46
C VAL A 810 25.15 0.27 26.18
N ALA A 811 25.57 0.70 24.99
CA ALA A 811 26.98 0.85 24.64
C ALA A 811 27.71 1.88 25.51
N ALA A 812 27.06 2.99 25.85
CA ALA A 812 27.64 4.04 26.68
C ALA A 812 27.90 3.56 28.10
N SER A 813 26.95 2.80 28.66
CA SER A 813 27.11 2.16 29.97
C SER A 813 28.26 1.16 29.97
N ILE A 814 28.36 0.33 28.93
CA ILE A 814 29.45 -0.64 28.74
C ILE A 814 30.81 0.07 28.67
N ALA A 815 30.93 1.09 27.82
CA ALA A 815 32.15 1.84 27.59
C ALA A 815 32.52 2.77 28.76
N GLY A 816 31.57 3.10 29.63
CA GLY A 816 31.74 4.04 30.75
C GLY A 816 31.81 5.49 30.30
N VAL A 817 31.06 5.86 29.25
CA VAL A 817 31.02 7.20 28.66
C VAL A 817 29.68 7.86 28.92
N ALA A 818 29.59 9.18 28.76
CA ALA A 818 28.33 9.90 28.93
C ALA A 818 27.35 9.55 27.79
N PHE A 819 26.04 9.68 28.06
CA PHE A 819 24.99 9.35 27.10
C PHE A 819 23.92 10.44 27.03
N SER A 820 23.44 10.71 25.83
CA SER A 820 22.27 11.57 25.61
C SER A 820 21.53 11.16 24.36
N PHE A 821 20.26 11.51 24.26
CA PHE A 821 19.51 11.33 23.01
C PHE A 821 18.48 12.44 22.80
N GLN A 822 18.01 12.57 21.56
CA GLN A 822 16.96 13.52 21.18
C GLN A 822 15.61 12.83 20.96
N ILE A 823 14.52 13.53 21.27
CA ILE A 823 13.13 13.16 20.92
C ILE A 823 12.51 14.30 20.12
N ARG A 824 11.99 13.98 18.93
CA ARG A 824 11.48 15.01 18.01
C ARG A 824 10.00 14.89 17.65
N ALA A 825 9.45 13.70 17.39
CA ALA A 825 8.04 13.58 17.04
C ALA A 825 7.49 12.15 17.09
N TYR A 826 8.03 11.29 16.21
CA TYR A 826 7.40 10.01 15.88
C TYR A 826 7.44 9.03 17.04
N GLU A 827 8.42 9.18 17.93
CA GLU A 827 8.65 8.29 19.07
C GLU A 827 7.56 8.43 20.12
N LEU A 828 6.98 9.63 20.24
CA LEU A 828 6.09 10.02 21.33
C LEU A 828 4.61 9.88 20.96
N HIS A 829 4.25 10.23 19.72
CA HIS A 829 2.86 10.54 19.36
C HIS A 829 2.16 9.52 18.47
N ARG A 830 2.86 8.53 17.92
CA ARG A 830 2.30 7.50 17.04
C ARG A 830 1.71 6.34 17.84
N ASN A 831 0.54 5.82 17.43
CA ASN A 831 -0.14 4.71 18.10
C ASN A 831 0.75 3.46 18.13
N GLY A 832 0.83 2.83 19.30
CA GLY A 832 1.74 1.70 19.56
C GLY A 832 3.13 2.08 20.10
N GLY A 833 3.54 3.35 19.95
CA GLY A 833 4.79 3.92 20.48
C GLY A 833 6.06 3.20 20.03
N VAL A 834 7.22 3.78 20.35
CA VAL A 834 8.49 3.04 20.23
C VAL A 834 8.66 2.20 21.48
N HIS A 835 8.75 0.87 21.33
CA HIS A 835 8.78 -0.08 22.44
C HIS A 835 9.94 0.16 23.43
N VAL A 836 11.03 0.81 23.00
CA VAL A 836 12.22 1.09 23.82
C VAL A 836 12.18 2.43 24.54
N LEU A 837 11.19 3.28 24.25
CA LEU A 837 11.16 4.66 24.71
C LEU A 837 11.12 4.77 26.24
N ASN A 838 10.33 3.92 26.91
CA ASN A 838 10.27 3.94 28.38
C ASN A 838 11.60 3.52 29.02
N SER A 839 12.32 2.58 28.41
CA SER A 839 13.67 2.18 28.84
C SER A 839 14.64 3.35 28.70
N LEU A 840 14.58 4.10 27.60
CA LEU A 840 15.41 5.29 27.37
C LEU A 840 15.11 6.40 28.38
N LEU A 841 13.84 6.78 28.53
CA LEU A 841 13.42 7.88 29.41
C LEU A 841 13.73 7.62 30.89
N SER A 842 13.68 6.36 31.32
CA SER A 842 13.92 5.98 32.71
C SER A 842 15.40 5.89 33.10
N GLN A 843 16.30 5.69 32.13
CA GLN A 843 17.73 5.49 32.39
C GLN A 843 18.59 6.68 31.98
N SER A 844 18.13 7.50 31.02
CA SER A 844 19.02 8.46 30.38
C SER A 844 19.26 9.68 31.27
N PRO A 845 20.53 10.10 31.44
CA PRO A 845 20.87 11.26 32.26
C PRO A 845 20.53 12.59 31.56
N LEU A 846 20.50 12.61 30.22
CA LEU A 846 20.15 13.78 29.42
C LEU A 846 19.21 13.39 28.27
N VAL A 847 18.06 14.04 28.23
CA VAL A 847 17.09 13.98 27.14
C VAL A 847 16.97 15.36 26.54
N ILE A 848 17.10 15.46 25.22
CA ILE A 848 16.97 16.71 24.47
C ILE A 848 15.69 16.63 23.63
N THR A 849 14.95 17.72 23.55
CA THR A 849 13.78 17.83 22.69
C THR A 849 13.74 19.18 21.97
N ASN A 850 12.96 19.29 20.91
CA ASN A 850 13.02 20.38 19.95
C ASN A 850 11.98 21.49 20.14
N CYS A 851 11.01 21.30 21.04
CA CYS A 851 9.92 22.27 21.25
C CYS A 851 9.28 22.15 22.64
N HIS A 852 8.53 23.17 23.03
CA HIS A 852 7.81 23.19 24.31
C HIS A 852 6.69 22.15 24.35
N TYR A 853 6.00 21.92 23.23
CA TYR A 853 4.96 20.89 23.14
C TYR A 853 5.46 19.50 23.55
N ASN A 854 6.60 19.08 23.01
CA ASN A 854 7.22 17.81 23.39
C ASN A 854 7.79 17.84 24.80
N ARG A 855 8.36 18.97 25.23
CA ARG A 855 8.89 19.14 26.59
C ARG A 855 7.82 18.88 27.64
N GLU A 856 6.63 19.46 27.48
CA GLU A 856 5.52 19.25 28.42
C GLU A 856 5.04 17.78 28.41
N ALA A 857 4.98 17.14 27.24
CA ALA A 857 4.62 15.72 27.13
C ALA A 857 5.67 14.77 27.74
N LEU A 858 6.92 15.21 27.90
CA LEU A 858 8.03 14.43 28.45
C LEU A 858 8.32 14.72 29.93
N LYS A 859 7.90 15.88 30.45
CA LYS A 859 8.26 16.40 31.78
C LYS A 859 7.98 15.43 32.93
N SER A 860 6.88 14.67 32.86
CA SER A 860 6.50 13.68 33.88
C SER A 860 7.15 12.29 33.68
N ARG A 861 7.81 12.06 32.54
CA ARG A 861 8.33 10.74 32.14
C ARG A 861 9.86 10.66 32.20
N VAL A 862 10.55 11.79 32.08
CA VAL A 862 12.01 11.87 32.13
C VAL A 862 12.47 11.94 33.59
N LYS A 863 13.36 11.03 34.00
CA LYS A 863 14.00 11.09 35.32
C LYS A 863 15.25 11.98 35.36
N GLY A 864 15.94 12.10 34.22
CA GLY A 864 17.17 12.89 34.07
C GLY A 864 16.93 14.36 33.71
N LYS A 865 17.96 15.04 33.20
CA LYS A 865 17.83 16.42 32.69
C LYS A 865 17.05 16.41 31.37
N LEU A 866 16.04 17.27 31.28
CA LEU A 866 15.30 17.52 30.04
C LEU A 866 15.63 18.92 29.52
N THR A 867 16.31 19.01 28.38
CA THR A 867 16.71 20.27 27.75
C THR A 867 15.96 20.48 26.44
N LEU A 868 15.62 21.73 26.13
CA LEU A 868 15.03 22.13 24.86
C LEU A 868 16.13 22.74 23.99
N VAL A 869 16.37 22.18 22.80
CA VAL A 869 17.26 22.74 21.78
C VAL A 869 16.53 22.70 20.45
N ARG A 870 16.30 23.87 19.84
CA ARG A 870 15.57 23.97 18.57
C ARG A 870 16.39 23.41 17.41
N GLU A 871 15.69 23.04 16.34
CA GLU A 871 16.33 22.72 15.06
C GLU A 871 16.82 24.00 14.38
N GLY A 872 17.97 23.90 13.71
CA GLY A 872 18.65 25.03 13.08
C GLY A 872 18.63 25.00 11.55
N LEU A 873 18.71 26.18 10.95
CA LEU A 873 18.74 26.44 9.51
C LEU A 873 19.92 27.36 9.14
N PRO A 874 20.60 27.10 8.01
CA PRO A 874 21.62 27.99 7.48
C PRO A 874 20.96 29.21 6.82
N LEU A 875 20.64 30.24 7.62
CA LEU A 875 19.82 31.40 7.23
C LEU A 875 20.35 32.17 6.01
N GLN A 876 21.68 32.18 5.82
CA GLN A 876 22.33 32.85 4.69
C GLN A 876 21.96 32.23 3.34
N THR A 877 21.58 30.95 3.33
CA THR A 877 21.17 30.24 2.11
C THR A 877 19.73 30.50 1.70
N PHE A 878 18.96 31.27 2.48
CA PHE A 878 17.57 31.57 2.19
C PHE A 878 17.40 33.08 1.96
N GLN A 879 17.32 33.52 0.69
CA GLN A 879 17.11 34.91 0.30
C GLN A 879 15.99 35.03 -0.74
N ARG A 880 14.98 35.87 -0.47
CA ARG A 880 13.87 36.09 -1.41
C ARG A 880 14.33 36.88 -2.65
N ALA A 881 13.88 36.47 -3.82
CA ALA A 881 13.85 37.33 -4.99
C ALA A 881 12.51 38.10 -5.00
N ALA A 882 12.54 39.43 -5.11
CA ALA A 882 11.33 40.22 -5.22
C ALA A 882 10.59 39.89 -6.52
N ARG A 883 9.29 39.54 -6.45
CA ARG A 883 8.42 39.26 -7.58
C ARG A 883 6.97 39.62 -7.31
N GLU A 884 6.23 39.83 -8.39
CA GLU A 884 4.77 39.91 -8.44
C GLU A 884 4.24 38.56 -8.98
N GLY A 885 3.32 37.92 -8.27
CA GLY A 885 2.76 36.60 -8.63
C GLY A 885 1.69 36.10 -7.64
N SER A 886 1.05 34.97 -7.99
CA SER A 886 0.04 34.26 -7.18
C SER A 886 0.40 32.78 -6.99
N VAL A 887 1.68 32.49 -6.73
CA VAL A 887 2.18 31.11 -6.60
C VAL A 887 2.16 30.66 -5.13
N ILE A 888 1.37 29.63 -4.86
CA ILE A 888 1.28 28.95 -3.57
C ILE A 888 2.17 27.71 -3.61
N PHE A 889 3.02 27.51 -2.62
CA PHE A 889 3.90 26.34 -2.54
C PHE A 889 3.67 25.52 -1.28
N SER A 890 3.64 24.20 -1.44
CA SER A 890 3.64 23.25 -0.34
C SER A 890 4.74 22.20 -0.54
N LEU A 891 5.46 21.87 0.54
CA LEU A 891 6.56 20.91 0.50
C LEU A 891 6.47 19.92 1.66
N GLY A 892 6.36 18.63 1.33
CA GLY A 892 6.35 17.55 2.32
C GLY A 892 6.08 16.17 1.72
N ARG A 893 6.32 15.11 2.50
CA ARG A 893 5.96 13.73 2.11
C ARG A 893 4.45 13.61 1.84
N LEU A 894 4.05 12.77 0.90
CA LEU A 894 2.63 12.58 0.58
C LEU A 894 1.99 11.56 1.54
N VAL A 895 1.76 12.01 2.77
CA VAL A 895 1.27 11.22 3.90
C VAL A 895 0.14 11.98 4.61
N PRO A 896 -0.80 11.30 5.31
CA PRO A 896 -2.02 11.95 5.81
C PRO A 896 -1.78 13.14 6.73
N GLN A 897 -0.76 13.05 7.60
CA GLN A 897 -0.44 14.10 8.58
C GLN A 897 0.02 15.44 7.98
N LYS A 898 0.36 15.49 6.68
CA LYS A 898 0.64 16.77 5.99
C LYS A 898 -0.63 17.54 5.63
N GLY A 899 -1.80 16.91 5.72
CA GLY A 899 -3.10 17.54 5.49
C GLY A 899 -3.33 18.04 4.07
N LEU A 900 -2.58 17.54 3.09
CA LEU A 900 -2.67 17.99 1.70
C LEU A 900 -4.07 17.80 1.07
N ARG A 901 -4.89 16.88 1.61
CA ARG A 901 -6.32 16.76 1.25
C ARG A 901 -7.08 18.06 1.48
N TYR A 902 -6.88 18.68 2.65
CA TYR A 902 -7.52 19.95 3.00
C TYR A 902 -6.96 21.11 2.18
N LEU A 903 -5.68 21.06 1.80
CA LEU A 903 -5.10 22.05 0.89
C LEU A 903 -5.76 22.00 -0.49
N LEU A 904 -5.98 20.81 -1.06
CA LEU A 904 -6.67 20.68 -2.34
C LEU A 904 -8.12 21.18 -2.26
N GLN A 905 -8.83 20.86 -1.18
CA GLN A 905 -10.18 21.37 -0.95
C GLN A 905 -10.21 22.90 -0.83
N ALA A 906 -9.26 23.50 -0.11
CA ALA A 906 -9.13 24.94 -0.02
C ALA A 906 -8.83 25.59 -1.38
N ALA A 907 -7.98 24.95 -2.20
CA ALA A 907 -7.70 25.40 -3.56
C ALA A 907 -8.96 25.36 -4.46
N ALA A 908 -9.82 24.35 -4.29
CA ALA A 908 -11.09 24.30 -5.01
C ALA A 908 -12.01 25.46 -4.64
N LEU A 909 -12.11 25.81 -3.35
CA LEU A 909 -12.89 26.96 -2.89
C LEU A 909 -12.36 28.27 -3.48
N LEU A 910 -11.03 28.46 -3.51
CA LEU A 910 -10.42 29.63 -4.15
C LEU A 910 -10.75 29.70 -5.65
N GLN A 911 -10.74 28.56 -6.34
CA GLN A 911 -11.10 28.47 -7.76
C GLN A 911 -12.58 28.81 -7.99
N GLU A 912 -13.49 28.31 -7.15
CA GLU A 912 -14.93 28.62 -7.20
C GLU A 912 -15.21 30.09 -6.93
N GLN A 913 -14.42 30.73 -6.07
CA GLN A 913 -14.48 32.16 -5.78
C GLN A 913 -13.84 33.04 -6.87
N GLY A 914 -13.25 32.44 -7.91
CA GLY A 914 -12.67 33.15 -9.04
C GLY A 914 -11.26 33.72 -8.80
N HIS A 915 -10.56 33.27 -7.76
CA HIS A 915 -9.18 33.68 -7.49
C HIS A 915 -8.21 33.03 -8.49
N SER A 916 -7.27 33.82 -9.02
CA SER A 916 -6.20 33.28 -9.87
C SER A 916 -4.98 32.93 -9.02
N PHE A 917 -4.59 31.65 -9.03
CA PHE A 917 -3.43 31.14 -8.32
C PHE A 917 -2.84 29.93 -9.05
N ASP A 918 -1.58 29.61 -8.74
CA ASP A 918 -0.95 28.33 -9.08
C ASP A 918 -0.45 27.66 -7.79
N LEU A 919 -0.86 26.41 -7.55
CA LEU A 919 -0.45 25.64 -6.39
C LEU A 919 0.55 24.55 -6.78
N ILE A 920 1.79 24.69 -6.33
CA ILE A 920 2.86 23.72 -6.55
C ILE A 920 3.05 22.88 -5.29
N ILE A 921 3.00 21.55 -5.43
CA ILE A 921 3.21 20.59 -4.35
C ILE A 921 4.46 19.76 -4.65
N GLY A 922 5.52 19.99 -3.87
CA GLY A 922 6.75 19.20 -3.90
C GLY A 922 6.72 18.10 -2.83
N GLY A 923 7.12 16.88 -3.19
CA GLY A 923 7.08 15.75 -2.25
C GLY A 923 6.95 14.38 -2.90
N GLY A 924 7.69 13.40 -2.40
CA GLY A 924 7.70 12.04 -2.95
C GLY A 924 6.73 11.06 -2.28
N ARG A 925 6.41 10.00 -3.02
CA ARG A 925 5.69 8.81 -2.56
C ARG A 925 6.60 7.97 -1.67
N GLU A 926 6.14 7.59 -0.48
CA GLU A 926 6.72 6.48 0.28
C GLU A 926 5.96 5.20 -0.08
N ASP A 927 6.66 4.07 -0.27
CA ASP A 927 6.02 2.82 -0.71
C ASP A 927 4.91 2.36 0.24
N ARG A 928 5.03 2.67 1.53
CA ARG A 928 4.01 2.39 2.55
C ARG A 928 2.76 3.28 2.46
N TRP A 929 2.86 4.41 1.78
CA TRP A 929 1.82 5.44 1.62
C TRP A 929 1.53 5.73 0.15
N ALA A 930 1.74 4.72 -0.70
CA ALA A 930 1.42 4.81 -2.11
C ALA A 930 -0.07 5.11 -2.36
N SER A 931 -0.94 4.70 -1.44
CA SER A 931 -2.37 5.05 -1.41
C SER A 931 -2.60 6.56 -1.25
N CYS A 932 -1.92 7.23 -0.32
CA CYS A 932 -2.07 8.68 -0.12
C CYS A 932 -1.66 9.50 -1.35
N TYR A 933 -0.65 9.04 -2.10
CA TYR A 933 -0.30 9.64 -3.40
C TYR A 933 -1.48 9.53 -4.39
N LEU A 934 -2.07 8.33 -4.52
CA LEU A 934 -3.20 8.11 -5.43
C LEU A 934 -4.43 8.92 -5.00
N GLU A 935 -4.76 8.95 -3.71
CA GLU A 935 -5.86 9.73 -3.13
C GLU A 935 -5.73 11.23 -3.44
N LEU A 936 -4.55 11.82 -3.25
CA LEU A 936 -4.32 13.24 -3.54
C LEU A 936 -4.43 13.55 -5.05
N HIS A 937 -3.95 12.65 -5.90
CA HIS A 937 -4.08 12.79 -7.35
C HIS A 937 -5.53 12.62 -7.83
N GLN A 938 -6.29 11.67 -7.27
CA GLN A 938 -7.73 11.51 -7.53
C GLN A 938 -8.52 12.74 -7.05
N LEU A 939 -8.22 13.25 -5.85
CA LEU A 939 -8.87 14.43 -5.29
C LEU A 939 -8.62 15.69 -6.15
N ARG A 940 -7.38 15.88 -6.64
CA ARG A 940 -7.06 16.96 -7.60
C ARG A 940 -7.93 16.89 -8.85
N ARG A 941 -8.12 15.69 -9.43
CA ARG A 941 -8.99 15.50 -10.61
C ARG A 941 -10.45 15.77 -10.30
N LYS A 942 -10.94 15.22 -9.19
CA LYS A 942 -12.33 15.40 -8.73
C LYS A 942 -12.70 16.87 -8.53
N LEU A 943 -11.75 17.66 -8.03
CA LEU A 943 -11.93 19.08 -7.79
C LEU A 943 -11.65 19.96 -9.03
N GLY A 944 -11.34 19.36 -10.19
CA GLY A 944 -11.05 20.10 -11.41
C GLY A 944 -9.80 21.00 -11.27
N LEU A 945 -8.84 20.59 -10.47
CA LEU A 945 -7.64 21.37 -10.13
C LEU A 945 -6.42 20.98 -11.00
N GLU A 946 -6.65 20.33 -12.13
CA GLU A 946 -5.58 19.80 -12.97
C GLU A 946 -4.70 20.90 -13.57
N ASP A 947 -5.29 22.03 -13.95
CA ASP A 947 -4.56 23.15 -14.54
C ASP A 947 -3.96 24.10 -13.49
N ARG A 948 -4.43 24.01 -12.24
CA ARG A 948 -4.03 24.91 -11.15
C ARG A 948 -3.10 24.29 -10.13
N VAL A 949 -3.09 22.96 -10.00
CA VAL A 949 -2.28 22.24 -9.01
C VAL A 949 -1.26 21.36 -9.72
N GLN A 950 0.02 21.50 -9.38
CA GLN A 950 1.09 20.68 -9.91
C GLN A 950 1.77 19.84 -8.82
N PHE A 951 1.75 18.51 -8.98
CA PHE A 951 2.57 17.61 -8.17
C PHE A 951 3.93 17.38 -8.86
N LEU A 952 5.01 17.79 -8.21
CA LEU A 952 6.37 17.64 -8.76
C LEU A 952 7.03 16.29 -8.44
N GLY A 953 6.45 15.52 -7.51
CA GLY A 953 7.09 14.33 -6.96
C GLY A 953 8.29 14.67 -6.06
N PRO A 954 9.19 13.71 -5.78
CA PRO A 954 10.37 13.97 -4.99
C PRO A 954 11.31 14.95 -5.73
N ILE A 955 11.66 16.06 -5.07
CA ILE A 955 12.54 17.10 -5.62
C ILE A 955 13.78 17.29 -4.74
N SER A 956 14.89 17.75 -5.33
CA SER A 956 16.11 18.05 -4.60
C SER A 956 15.93 19.25 -3.66
N GLN A 957 16.78 19.34 -2.63
CA GLN A 957 16.77 20.47 -1.70
C GLN A 957 17.02 21.82 -2.41
N ASP A 958 17.91 21.84 -3.42
CA ASP A 958 18.18 23.06 -4.17
C ASP A 958 16.99 23.50 -5.01
N ARG A 959 16.25 22.55 -5.61
CA ARG A 959 15.01 22.84 -6.32
C ARG A 959 13.89 23.29 -5.38
N ALA A 960 13.77 22.66 -4.22
CA ALA A 960 12.82 23.09 -3.18
C ALA A 960 13.09 24.54 -2.73
N ARG A 961 14.36 24.87 -2.49
CA ARG A 961 14.78 26.24 -2.14
C ARG A 961 14.52 27.23 -3.27
N ALA A 962 14.84 26.87 -4.51
CA ALA A 962 14.55 27.71 -5.68
C ALA A 962 13.04 27.99 -5.82
N LEU A 963 12.20 26.98 -5.59
CA LEU A 963 10.74 27.14 -5.58
C LEU A 963 10.29 28.06 -4.46
N MET A 964 10.79 27.90 -3.23
CA MET A 964 10.51 28.83 -2.13
C MET A 964 10.92 30.27 -2.48
N HIS A 965 12.04 30.48 -3.18
CA HIS A 965 12.46 31.81 -3.62
C HIS A 965 11.57 32.41 -4.71
N SER A 966 10.88 31.57 -5.48
CA SER A 966 10.02 31.97 -6.59
C SER A 966 8.52 31.89 -6.28
N SER A 967 8.14 31.58 -5.05
CA SER A 967 6.74 31.51 -4.61
C SER A 967 6.34 32.71 -3.77
N ASP A 968 5.04 32.93 -3.63
CA ASP A 968 4.46 34.10 -2.94
C ASP A 968 3.90 33.73 -1.57
N ILE A 969 3.35 32.52 -1.44
CA ILE A 969 2.78 31.99 -0.19
C ILE A 969 3.29 30.57 0.03
N PHE A 970 3.68 30.24 1.25
CA PHE A 970 3.94 28.85 1.64
C PHE A 970 2.82 28.31 2.52
N VAL A 971 2.34 27.11 2.22
CA VAL A 971 1.23 26.49 2.95
C VAL A 971 1.53 25.04 3.32
N LEU A 972 1.28 24.70 4.58
CA LEU A 972 1.40 23.32 5.07
C LEU A 972 0.36 23.05 6.16
N PRO A 973 -0.84 22.54 5.82
CA PRO A 973 -1.95 22.46 6.77
C PRO A 973 -1.94 21.13 7.54
N CYS A 974 -0.92 20.90 8.36
CA CYS A 974 -0.73 19.64 9.08
C CYS A 974 -1.95 19.21 9.93
N VAL A 975 -2.15 17.90 10.02
CA VAL A 975 -3.22 17.27 10.82
C VAL A 975 -2.69 16.09 11.60
N VAL A 976 -3.50 15.57 12.53
CA VAL A 976 -3.22 14.28 13.19
C VAL A 976 -3.80 13.17 12.31
N ALA A 977 -2.94 12.27 11.83
CA ALA A 977 -3.33 11.11 11.05
C ALA A 977 -4.05 10.05 11.94
N PRO A 978 -4.83 9.13 11.35
CA PRO A 978 -5.55 8.09 12.10
C PRO A 978 -4.65 7.20 12.97
N ASP A 979 -3.40 6.96 12.55
CA ASP A 979 -2.42 6.18 13.31
C ASP A 979 -1.71 7.01 14.41
N GLY A 980 -2.19 8.21 14.68
CA GLY A 980 -1.64 9.16 15.64
C GLY A 980 -0.44 9.97 15.11
N ALA A 981 0.08 9.67 13.91
CA ALA A 981 1.19 10.42 13.33
C ALA A 981 0.80 11.89 13.11
N ARG A 982 1.71 12.81 13.44
CA ARG A 982 1.50 14.25 13.33
C ARG A 982 2.83 14.94 13.16
N ASP A 983 2.87 16.05 12.44
CA ASP A 983 4.04 16.92 12.47
C ASP A 983 4.07 17.74 13.76
N ILE A 984 5.28 17.98 14.27
CA ILE A 984 5.51 18.78 15.48
C ILE A 984 6.14 20.12 15.10
N THR A 985 7.33 20.07 14.50
CA THR A 985 8.08 21.23 14.01
C THR A 985 8.47 20.99 12.55
N PRO A 986 7.55 21.19 11.58
CA PRO A 986 7.86 20.91 10.17
C PRO A 986 9.04 21.77 9.68
N ASN A 987 10.14 21.12 9.30
CA ASN A 987 11.34 21.81 8.79
C ASN A 987 11.05 22.70 7.58
N THR A 988 10.18 22.25 6.68
CA THR A 988 9.82 23.00 5.47
C THR A 988 9.10 24.31 5.77
N LEU A 989 8.39 24.39 6.91
CA LEU A 989 7.77 25.62 7.40
C LEU A 989 8.83 26.61 7.87
N MET A 990 9.81 26.16 8.67
CA MET A 990 10.94 26.99 9.10
C MET A 990 11.78 27.47 7.90
N GLU A 991 11.99 26.62 6.89
CA GLU A 991 12.70 26.97 5.66
C GLU A 991 11.96 28.05 4.86
N ALA A 992 10.63 27.96 4.77
CA ALA A 992 9.81 28.98 4.11
C ALA A 992 9.81 30.31 4.87
N MET A 993 9.71 30.27 6.20
CA MET A 993 9.85 31.47 7.05
C MET A 993 11.23 32.09 6.90
N ALA A 994 12.29 31.28 6.84
CA ALA A 994 13.64 31.75 6.53
C ALA A 994 13.72 32.35 5.11
N CYS A 995 12.91 31.93 4.14
CA CYS A 995 12.86 32.64 2.86
C CYS A 995 12.14 33.99 2.93
N GLY A 996 11.50 34.35 4.06
CA GLY A 996 10.65 35.52 4.18
C GLY A 996 9.31 35.38 3.44
N LEU A 997 8.83 34.14 3.29
CA LEU A 997 7.48 33.88 2.78
C LEU A 997 6.45 34.02 3.90
N PRO A 998 5.29 34.67 3.65
CA PRO A 998 4.15 34.50 4.54
C PRO A 998 3.74 33.02 4.54
N VAL A 999 3.53 32.46 5.73
CA VAL A 999 3.17 31.06 5.90
C VAL A 999 1.74 30.88 6.37
N VAL A 1000 1.05 29.87 5.84
CA VAL A 1000 -0.26 29.42 6.33
C VAL A 1000 -0.15 27.97 6.82
N SER A 1001 -0.54 27.73 8.06
CA SER A 1001 -0.50 26.40 8.67
C SER A 1001 -1.59 26.24 9.73
N THR A 1002 -1.56 25.14 10.48
CA THR A 1002 -2.62 24.78 11.41
C THR A 1002 -2.21 24.97 12.86
N ARG A 1003 -3.19 25.25 13.73
CA ARG A 1003 -2.98 25.39 15.17
C ARG A 1003 -2.89 24.01 15.85
N ILE A 1004 -1.88 23.21 15.49
CA ILE A 1004 -1.62 21.91 16.12
C ILE A 1004 -0.19 21.82 16.66
N THR A 1005 0.00 20.97 17.67
CA THR A 1005 1.32 20.57 18.18
C THR A 1005 2.24 21.77 18.47
N ALA A 1006 3.46 21.84 17.91
CA ALA A 1006 4.37 22.97 18.08
C ALA A 1006 4.37 23.93 16.88
N ILE A 1007 3.44 23.79 15.93
CA ILE A 1007 3.32 24.72 14.81
C ILE A 1007 3.05 26.16 15.29
N PRO A 1008 2.19 26.41 16.29
CA PRO A 1008 2.03 27.76 16.85
C PRO A 1008 3.30 28.36 17.45
N GLU A 1009 4.17 27.52 18.02
CA GLU A 1009 5.46 27.92 18.59
C GLU A 1009 6.47 28.29 17.49
N VAL A 1010 6.37 27.65 16.33
CA VAL A 1010 7.22 27.92 15.17
C VAL A 1010 6.77 29.18 14.42
N VAL A 1011 5.47 29.30 14.11
CA VAL A 1011 4.93 30.36 13.25
C VAL A 1011 4.77 31.68 14.01
N GLN A 1012 4.37 31.63 15.29
CA GLN A 1012 4.07 32.80 16.10
C GLN A 1012 3.16 33.80 15.36
N ASP A 1013 3.59 35.06 15.21
CA ASP A 1013 2.93 36.12 14.46
C ASP A 1013 3.46 36.31 13.02
N GLY A 1014 4.33 35.41 12.54
CA GLY A 1014 4.89 35.43 11.18
C GLY A 1014 4.02 34.75 10.12
N GLY A 1015 2.76 34.43 10.42
CA GLY A 1015 1.87 33.75 9.48
C GLY A 1015 0.45 33.60 10.00
N ILE A 1016 -0.40 32.94 9.21
CA ILE A 1016 -1.81 32.70 9.56
C ILE A 1016 -1.98 31.25 10.02
N LEU A 1017 -2.55 31.08 11.22
CA LEU A 1017 -2.83 29.77 11.81
C LEU A 1017 -4.32 29.47 11.83
N VAL A 1018 -4.72 28.42 11.11
CA VAL A 1018 -6.12 27.97 10.99
C VAL A 1018 -6.39 26.70 11.81
N PRO A 1019 -7.65 26.36 12.11
CA PRO A 1019 -7.98 25.06 12.69
C PRO A 1019 -7.56 23.89 11.77
N PRO A 1020 -7.01 22.78 12.31
CA PRO A 1020 -6.70 21.61 11.49
C PRO A 1020 -7.93 20.99 10.85
N GLY A 1021 -7.78 20.52 9.61
CA GLY A 1021 -8.85 19.87 8.88
C GLY A 1021 -9.99 20.79 8.41
N CYS A 1022 -9.81 22.12 8.51
CA CYS A 1022 -10.80 23.11 8.09
C CYS A 1022 -10.39 23.78 6.77
N SER A 1023 -10.91 23.27 5.66
CA SER A 1023 -10.60 23.76 4.32
C SER A 1023 -11.13 25.17 4.06
N ASP A 1024 -12.27 25.55 4.64
CA ASP A 1024 -12.83 26.91 4.53
C ASP A 1024 -11.94 27.95 5.20
N ALA A 1025 -11.49 27.69 6.44
CA ALA A 1025 -10.57 28.58 7.13
C ALA A 1025 -9.23 28.67 6.40
N LEU A 1026 -8.76 27.55 5.85
CA LEU A 1026 -7.54 27.51 5.04
C LEU A 1026 -7.69 28.34 3.75
N ALA A 1027 -8.81 28.22 3.04
CA ALA A 1027 -9.11 29.01 1.85
C ALA A 1027 -9.19 30.50 2.17
N GLY A 1028 -9.91 30.89 3.23
CA GLY A 1028 -9.99 32.29 3.65
C GLY A 1028 -8.63 32.89 4.04
N ALA A 1029 -7.75 32.10 4.68
CA ALA A 1029 -6.39 32.54 4.97
C ALA A 1029 -5.53 32.74 3.70
N LEU A 1030 -5.67 31.84 2.72
CA LEU A 1030 -4.98 31.97 1.44
C LEU A 1030 -5.53 33.14 0.62
N GLU A 1031 -6.85 33.34 0.60
CA GLU A 1031 -7.53 34.47 -0.04
C GLU A 1031 -7.04 35.80 0.52
N GLN A 1032 -6.94 35.94 1.85
CA GLN A 1032 -6.42 37.15 2.49
C GLN A 1032 -5.01 37.51 2.00
N LEU A 1033 -4.12 36.52 1.88
CA LEU A 1033 -2.76 36.74 1.40
C LEU A 1033 -2.69 37.01 -0.11
N LEU A 1034 -3.58 36.41 -0.90
CA LEU A 1034 -3.67 36.66 -2.35
C LEU A 1034 -4.23 38.05 -2.67
N THR A 1035 -5.11 38.59 -1.81
CA THR A 1035 -5.82 39.85 -2.06
C THR A 1035 -5.22 41.05 -1.33
N ASP A 1036 -4.41 40.84 -0.28
CA ASP A 1036 -3.69 41.90 0.44
C ASP A 1036 -2.16 41.68 0.40
N PRO A 1037 -1.47 42.20 -0.64
CA PRO A 1037 -0.01 42.10 -0.76
C PRO A 1037 0.76 42.76 0.39
N LYS A 1038 0.21 43.79 1.03
CA LYS A 1038 0.87 44.45 2.17
C LYS A 1038 0.85 43.56 3.40
N LEU A 1039 -0.27 42.87 3.66
CA LEU A 1039 -0.36 41.86 4.70
C LEU A 1039 0.65 40.73 4.44
N ALA A 1040 0.69 40.21 3.22
CA ALA A 1040 1.63 39.16 2.81
C ALA A 1040 3.10 39.59 3.01
N GLU A 1041 3.47 40.82 2.63
CA GLU A 1041 4.82 41.35 2.84
C GLU A 1041 5.16 41.50 4.33
N ASN A 1042 4.25 42.05 5.13
CA ASN A 1042 4.45 42.24 6.56
C ASN A 1042 4.62 40.90 7.30
N LEU A 1043 3.76 39.91 6.99
CA LEU A 1043 3.87 38.57 7.56
C LEU A 1043 5.14 37.86 7.11
N GLY A 1044 5.53 37.97 5.84
CA GLY A 1044 6.78 37.40 5.33
C GLY A 1044 8.03 38.01 5.98
N ARG A 1045 8.04 39.33 6.20
CA ARG A 1045 9.11 40.03 6.94
C ARG A 1045 9.20 39.52 8.37
N ARG A 1046 8.06 39.45 9.06
CA ARG A 1046 7.98 38.93 10.43
C ARG A 1046 8.42 37.47 10.52
N ALA A 1047 8.03 36.64 9.55
CA ALA A 1047 8.47 35.25 9.45
C ALA A 1047 10.00 35.12 9.36
N ARG A 1048 10.66 35.98 8.57
CA ARG A 1048 12.12 36.01 8.45
C ARG A 1048 12.80 36.45 9.74
N GLU A 1049 12.26 37.46 10.42
CA GLU A 1049 12.74 37.91 11.73
C GLU A 1049 12.67 36.76 12.75
N ILE A 1050 11.51 36.11 12.89
CA ILE A 1050 11.33 34.95 13.78
C ILE A 1050 12.31 33.84 13.43
N ALA A 1051 12.47 33.52 12.14
CA ALA A 1051 13.39 32.48 11.71
C ALA A 1051 14.85 32.81 12.08
N SER A 1052 15.23 34.08 11.98
CA SER A 1052 16.56 34.56 12.36
C SER A 1052 16.74 34.55 13.88
N GLU A 1053 15.72 34.95 14.62
CA GLU A 1053 15.69 34.98 16.07
C GLU A 1053 15.60 33.60 16.71
N CYS A 1054 15.05 32.58 16.04
CA CYS A 1054 14.76 31.27 16.65
C CYS A 1054 15.49 30.07 16.03
N PHE A 1055 15.81 30.10 14.74
CA PHE A 1055 16.27 28.91 14.00
C PHE A 1055 17.65 29.06 13.35
N ASP A 1056 18.49 29.97 13.82
CA ASP A 1056 19.89 30.04 13.38
C ASP A 1056 20.67 28.75 13.73
N ILE A 1057 21.31 28.14 12.72
CA ILE A 1057 22.04 26.87 12.88
C ILE A 1057 23.28 26.99 13.75
N ASP A 1058 24.00 28.10 13.70
CA ASP A 1058 25.24 28.28 14.45
C ASP A 1058 24.93 28.40 15.95
N ARG A 1059 23.87 29.15 16.28
CA ARG A 1059 23.40 29.25 17.66
C ARG A 1059 22.84 27.92 18.17
N THR A 1060 21.93 27.27 17.43
CA THR A 1060 21.32 26.00 17.88
C THR A 1060 22.35 24.87 18.00
N ALA A 1061 23.36 24.81 17.12
CA ALA A 1061 24.47 23.88 17.25
C ALA A 1061 25.35 24.19 18.48
N SER A 1062 25.58 25.46 18.79
CA SER A 1062 26.30 25.86 20.01
C SER A 1062 25.52 25.48 21.29
N GLU A 1063 24.21 25.72 21.32
CA GLU A 1063 23.33 25.30 22.44
C GLU A 1063 23.30 23.78 22.59
N LEU A 1064 23.25 23.04 21.48
CA LEU A 1064 23.30 21.57 21.48
C LEU A 1064 24.63 21.07 22.04
N ARG A 1065 25.74 21.62 21.54
CA ARG A 1065 27.09 21.32 22.03
C ARG A 1065 27.20 21.59 23.52
N GLN A 1066 26.73 22.75 23.98
CA GLN A 1066 26.74 23.11 25.40
C GLN A 1066 25.93 22.10 26.23
N SER A 1067 24.71 21.78 25.79
CA SER A 1067 23.83 20.83 26.48
C SER A 1067 24.43 19.44 26.62
N ILE A 1068 25.12 18.97 25.58
CA ILE A 1068 25.76 17.65 25.53
C ILE A 1068 27.02 17.63 26.42
N LEU A 1069 27.83 18.70 26.41
CA LEU A 1069 29.17 18.71 27.00
C LEU A 1069 29.27 19.29 28.41
N GLU A 1070 28.34 20.14 28.82
CA GLU A 1070 28.38 20.83 30.11
C GLU A 1070 27.35 20.26 31.09
N ASP A 1071 27.80 19.89 32.29
CA ASP A 1071 26.93 19.81 33.46
C ASP A 1071 26.73 21.26 33.92
N GLU A 1072 25.53 21.82 33.73
CA GLU A 1072 25.16 23.05 34.45
C GLU A 1072 25.25 22.74 35.96
N GLN A 1073 26.32 23.19 36.61
CA GLN A 1073 26.17 23.74 37.94
C GLN A 1073 25.26 24.95 37.78
N ILE A 1074 23.98 24.78 38.09
CA ILE A 1074 23.12 25.90 38.44
C ILE A 1074 23.80 26.56 39.64
N LYS A 1075 24.31 27.79 39.43
CA LYS A 1075 24.62 28.71 40.51
C LYS A 1075 23.33 29.21 41.14
#